data_AF-A0A9D7Q1T5-F1
#
_entry.id   AF-A0A9D7Q1T5-F1
#
_cell.length_a   1.000
_cell.length_b   1.000
_cell.length_c   1.000
_cell.angle_alpha   90.00
_cell.angle_beta   90.00
_cell.angle_gamma   90.00
#
_symmetry.space_group_name_H-M   'P 1'
#
loop_
_entity.id
_entity.type
_entity.pdbx_description
1 polymer ?
#
loop_
_entity_poly.entity_id
_entity_poly.type
_entity_poly.pdbx_seq_one_letter_code
_entity_poly.pdbx_strand_id
1 'polypeptide(L)'
;MRNFLFFIIFSIIAISTVEAQSYGSSYFSRTDISATSAGAMRYGLYGYDNPAFLSAFKGNDITIFGSSPVEDSKFSRWGFVTASKGFSFYFNQERESGRRINDYGINLSAGNEGFAIGAGYGWSNGDRSFFARDNFWQVGAFSRPVKYLSLSVLGVFHQSKDMNEGVFSAAVRPFGDEKVSGFFDYILQSENNPVKNRWAAGIAVEPLPGLRAIFRYFEDKTMFAGLQIGLGGVSLFSHSNLRDDGKIGSQTYGLRIGSQDRNFLSVFQKSNVAVQNLYGGLKYQKYKLFDGSNTLIDALRNIEDVKNDDTYKGIILNLSGCNINREMLWELREQLKSLQKTGKKVVIYIDGGGMDLYHFASVADKIVMDPVSAMQLPGYSAGKTYMKGTLEKLGIGFDEWRFFKYKSAMETLSRDKASEADKEQRQALVDDFYDLAKSDILTSRPQLTTTFDDIINNKVLISSRDALKLGLVDTLARYDDLEKIFEGLVNSSISLKSLASSSKKHLPDDNLWGKKNKIAVIYALGACAMDEGITARRLINDVRAAAANSDIKAIVLRVDSPGGDGKASDYIADGLKKYAKHKPVIVSQGSVAASGGYWLSMYADTILAAPNTITGSIGVIGGWYYNKGLSDWTGLTADQVSKGERADLFTGITIPLLGITVPHRNMTPEEKDKIKEFFLSEYESFKGKVATGRKRSVDEIEAIAQGRVWSGIDGLNNGLVDVLGGLNDAIKIAAQKAGLDSYEIVEYPEQPLFDFGSLLGIPKIPSLESSELIKDIKLRLEFNGMPLFLLPDEFIDLIK
;
A
#
# COMPACT_ATOMS: atom_id res chain seq x y z
N MET A 1 -25.73 8.36 7.59
CA MET A 1 -26.81 8.99 8.40
C MET A 1 -26.34 10.26 9.13
N ARG A 2 -25.34 10.22 10.02
CA ARG A 2 -24.85 11.41 10.75
C ARG A 2 -24.46 12.61 9.84
N ASN A 3 -23.68 12.36 8.78
CA ASN A 3 -23.28 13.43 7.84
C ASN A 3 -24.45 14.00 7.03
N PHE A 4 -25.47 13.18 6.75
CA PHE A 4 -26.68 13.64 6.07
C PHE A 4 -27.54 14.52 6.99
N LEU A 5 -27.59 14.20 8.29
CA LEU A 5 -28.24 15.05 9.29
C LEU A 5 -27.51 16.40 9.45
N PHE A 6 -26.17 16.39 9.49
CA PHE A 6 -25.37 17.62 9.48
C PHE A 6 -25.59 18.44 8.20
N PHE A 7 -25.69 17.78 7.04
CA PHE A 7 -26.04 18.46 5.79
C PHE A 7 -27.40 19.14 5.89
N ILE A 8 -28.45 18.45 6.38
CA ILE A 8 -29.79 19.04 6.57
C ILE A 8 -29.75 20.25 7.51
N ILE A 9 -29.06 20.15 8.65
CA ILE A 9 -28.93 21.25 9.62
C ILE A 9 -28.23 22.45 8.97
N PHE A 10 -27.15 22.21 8.24
CA PHE A 10 -26.40 23.26 7.55
C PHE A 10 -27.21 23.89 6.42
N SER A 11 -27.99 23.08 5.68
CA SER A 11 -28.94 23.58 4.68
C SER A 11 -29.92 24.56 5.34
N ILE A 12 -30.53 24.20 6.47
CA ILE A 12 -31.48 25.08 7.19
C ILE A 12 -30.81 26.42 7.57
N ILE A 13 -29.58 26.41 8.07
CA ILE A 13 -28.83 27.62 8.47
C ILE A 13 -28.48 28.50 7.26
N ALA A 14 -28.12 27.89 6.12
CA ALA A 14 -27.82 28.64 4.89
C ALA A 14 -29.06 29.34 4.30
N ILE A 15 -30.27 28.90 4.66
CA ILE A 15 -31.54 29.36 4.07
C ILE A 15 -32.26 30.40 4.95
N SER A 16 -32.08 30.37 6.27
CA SER A 16 -32.90 31.16 7.21
C SER A 16 -32.68 32.68 7.17
N THR A 17 -31.90 33.20 6.21
CA THR A 17 -31.57 34.63 6.07
C THR A 17 -31.98 35.22 4.71
N VAL A 18 -32.75 34.52 3.88
CA VAL A 18 -33.16 35.00 2.54
C VAL A 18 -34.46 35.82 2.61
N GLU A 19 -34.40 37.02 3.21
CA GLU A 19 -35.46 38.03 3.11
C GLU A 19 -34.83 39.43 3.00
N ALA A 20 -34.70 39.98 1.77
CA ALA A 20 -34.75 41.43 1.44
C ALA A 20 -34.37 41.76 -0.04
N GLN A 21 -34.42 43.04 -0.45
CA GLN A 21 -34.57 43.54 -1.85
C GLN A 21 -33.26 43.88 -2.65
N SER A 22 -33.43 44.15 -3.96
CA SER A 22 -32.61 43.76 -5.16
C SER A 22 -31.30 44.49 -5.60
N TYR A 23 -30.75 43.94 -6.73
CA TYR A 23 -29.76 44.36 -7.77
C TYR A 23 -28.30 43.91 -7.64
N GLY A 24 -27.92 42.79 -8.27
CA GLY A 24 -26.55 42.26 -8.24
C GLY A 24 -26.24 41.14 -9.22
N SER A 25 -24.97 40.74 -9.29
CA SER A 25 -24.54 39.65 -10.16
C SER A 25 -25.14 38.32 -9.69
N SER A 26 -26.08 37.76 -10.47
CA SER A 26 -26.78 36.53 -10.13
C SER A 26 -25.86 35.30 -10.20
N TYR A 27 -26.24 34.19 -9.57
CA TYR A 27 -25.58 32.88 -9.75
C TYR A 27 -25.22 32.60 -11.22
N PHE A 28 -26.12 32.89 -12.17
CA PHE A 28 -25.89 32.70 -13.61
C PHE A 28 -24.77 33.57 -14.20
N SER A 29 -24.61 34.80 -13.70
CA SER A 29 -23.51 35.67 -14.12
C SER A 29 -22.15 35.26 -13.54
N ARG A 30 -22.16 34.57 -12.38
CA ARG A 30 -20.94 34.05 -11.75
C ARG A 30 -20.54 32.73 -12.39
N THR A 31 -21.47 31.81 -12.61
CA THR A 31 -21.20 30.48 -13.17
C THR A 31 -21.24 30.42 -14.70
N ASP A 32 -21.17 31.56 -15.40
CA ASP A 32 -21.12 31.59 -16.87
C ASP A 32 -19.89 30.87 -17.43
N ILE A 33 -18.81 30.77 -16.64
CA ILE A 33 -17.59 30.01 -16.92
C ILE A 33 -17.67 28.53 -16.50
N SER A 34 -18.74 28.11 -15.81
CA SER A 34 -18.93 26.76 -15.30
C SER A 34 -20.02 26.03 -16.09
N ALA A 35 -19.60 25.03 -16.85
CA ALA A 35 -20.45 24.27 -17.75
C ALA A 35 -21.46 23.35 -17.05
N THR A 36 -21.26 23.07 -15.77
CA THR A 36 -22.08 22.12 -15.02
C THR A 36 -22.38 22.64 -13.63
N SER A 37 -23.29 21.96 -12.95
CA SER A 37 -23.40 22.07 -11.50
C SER A 37 -22.07 21.75 -10.80
N ALA A 38 -21.76 22.44 -9.69
CA ALA A 38 -20.54 22.25 -8.91
C ALA A 38 -20.32 20.79 -8.48
N GLY A 39 -21.41 20.07 -8.18
CA GLY A 39 -21.38 18.68 -7.74
C GLY A 39 -21.30 17.63 -8.84
N ALA A 40 -21.49 18.02 -10.11
CA ALA A 40 -21.54 17.13 -11.26
C ALA A 40 -20.18 16.92 -11.93
N MET A 41 -19.32 17.93 -11.86
CA MET A 41 -17.96 17.86 -12.37
C MET A 41 -16.94 17.47 -11.31
N ARG A 42 -15.76 17.09 -11.80
CA ARG A 42 -14.61 16.67 -11.00
C ARG A 42 -14.15 17.74 -10.00
N TYR A 43 -14.21 19.02 -10.37
CA TYR A 43 -13.53 20.09 -9.64
C TYR A 43 -14.40 21.24 -9.14
N GLY A 44 -15.68 21.33 -9.50
CA GLY A 44 -16.56 22.44 -9.08
C GLY A 44 -15.90 23.82 -9.26
N LEU A 45 -15.25 24.00 -10.42
CA LEU A 45 -14.37 25.13 -10.78
C LEU A 45 -13.43 25.57 -9.64
N TYR A 46 -12.87 24.60 -8.93
CA TYR A 46 -11.98 24.75 -7.78
C TYR A 46 -12.51 25.62 -6.65
N GLY A 47 -13.75 25.35 -6.23
CA GLY A 47 -14.36 26.09 -5.14
C GLY A 47 -14.81 27.49 -5.51
N TYR A 48 -14.66 27.91 -6.78
CA TYR A 48 -15.25 29.14 -7.30
C TYR A 48 -16.78 29.06 -7.29
N ASP A 49 -17.35 27.91 -7.69
CA ASP A 49 -18.80 27.71 -7.65
C ASP A 49 -19.28 27.40 -6.23
N ASN A 50 -18.57 26.51 -5.52
CA ASN A 50 -18.90 26.14 -4.16
C ASN A 50 -17.63 25.75 -3.38
N PRO A 51 -17.22 26.56 -2.39
CA PRO A 51 -15.99 26.36 -1.63
C PRO A 51 -15.81 24.96 -1.05
N ALA A 52 -16.89 24.26 -0.70
CA ALA A 52 -16.81 22.93 -0.08
C ALA A 52 -16.09 21.89 -0.96
N PHE A 53 -16.21 21.98 -2.29
CA PHE A 53 -15.61 21.00 -3.20
C PHE A 53 -14.08 21.01 -3.23
N LEU A 54 -13.43 22.03 -2.65
CA LEU A 54 -11.98 22.07 -2.46
C LEU A 54 -11.44 20.91 -1.61
N SER A 55 -12.26 20.32 -0.74
CA SER A 55 -11.87 19.15 0.07
C SER A 55 -11.85 17.85 -0.74
N ALA A 56 -12.54 17.79 -1.87
CA ALA A 56 -12.49 16.67 -2.82
C ALA A 56 -11.33 16.80 -3.82
N PHE A 57 -10.60 17.91 -3.78
CA PHE A 57 -9.52 18.21 -4.72
C PHE A 57 -8.21 17.48 -4.33
N LYS A 58 -7.57 16.81 -5.30
CA LYS A 58 -6.41 15.91 -5.07
C LYS A 58 -5.06 16.44 -5.59
N GLY A 59 -5.03 17.60 -6.24
CA GLY A 59 -3.79 18.16 -6.79
C GLY A 59 -3.75 19.68 -6.75
N ASN A 60 -2.87 20.29 -7.55
CA ASN A 60 -2.79 21.74 -7.70
C ASN A 60 -3.11 22.09 -9.15
N ASP A 61 -4.03 23.03 -9.38
CA ASP A 61 -4.43 23.46 -10.72
C ASP A 61 -4.48 24.98 -10.82
N ILE A 62 -4.29 25.46 -12.05
CA ILE A 62 -4.71 26.78 -12.52
C ILE A 62 -5.61 26.61 -13.74
N THR A 63 -6.68 27.39 -13.83
CA THR A 63 -7.51 27.53 -15.03
C THR A 63 -7.60 28.98 -15.41
N ILE A 64 -7.29 29.28 -16.65
CA ILE A 64 -7.35 30.60 -17.27
C ILE A 64 -8.48 30.56 -18.29
N PHE A 65 -9.30 31.60 -18.35
CA PHE A 65 -10.45 31.65 -19.25
C PHE A 65 -10.65 33.06 -19.83
N GLY A 66 -11.32 33.12 -20.97
CA GLY A 66 -11.74 34.35 -21.63
C GLY A 66 -13.08 34.16 -22.36
N SER A 67 -13.97 35.14 -22.26
CA SER A 67 -15.30 35.14 -22.86
C SER A 67 -15.53 36.36 -23.74
N SER A 68 -16.07 36.13 -24.94
CA SER A 68 -16.38 37.13 -25.95
C SER A 68 -17.88 37.12 -26.24
N PRO A 69 -18.57 38.27 -26.27
CA PRO A 69 -19.88 38.38 -26.90
C PRO A 69 -19.69 38.11 -28.39
N VAL A 70 -20.56 37.36 -29.06
CA VAL A 70 -20.31 37.01 -30.49
C VAL A 70 -20.34 38.24 -31.41
N GLU A 71 -21.03 39.30 -30.98
CA GLU A 71 -21.13 40.57 -31.70
C GLU A 71 -19.85 41.44 -31.60
N ASP A 72 -18.91 41.12 -30.68
CA ASP A 72 -17.62 41.80 -30.51
C ASP A 72 -16.46 40.80 -30.49
N SER A 73 -15.48 40.96 -31.37
CA SER A 73 -14.33 40.06 -31.49
C SER A 73 -13.30 40.21 -30.36
N LYS A 74 -13.54 41.09 -29.39
CA LYS A 74 -12.68 41.29 -28.21
C LYS A 74 -13.25 40.58 -26.98
N PHE A 75 -12.37 39.94 -26.22
CA PHE A 75 -12.72 39.40 -24.90
C PHE A 75 -13.25 40.51 -23.99
N SER A 76 -14.55 40.47 -23.73
CA SER A 76 -15.21 41.33 -22.74
C SER A 76 -14.88 40.88 -21.30
N ARG A 77 -14.60 39.58 -21.10
CA ARG A 77 -14.29 39.01 -19.80
C ARG A 77 -13.09 38.06 -19.87
N TRP A 78 -12.23 38.07 -18.86
CA TRP A 78 -11.14 37.09 -18.72
C TRP A 78 -10.72 36.95 -17.26
N GLY A 79 -10.13 35.82 -16.90
CA GLY A 79 -9.71 35.58 -15.53
C GLY A 79 -8.92 34.30 -15.34
N PHE A 80 -8.61 33.99 -14.09
CA PHE A 80 -8.06 32.71 -13.69
C PHE A 80 -8.56 32.26 -12.31
N VAL A 81 -8.57 30.95 -12.09
CA VAL A 81 -8.80 30.31 -10.80
C VAL A 81 -7.64 29.37 -10.52
N THR A 82 -7.05 29.45 -9.34
CA THR A 82 -6.00 28.54 -8.86
C THR A 82 -6.44 27.85 -7.58
N ALA A 83 -6.08 26.59 -7.41
CA ALA A 83 -6.42 25.85 -6.22
C ALA A 83 -5.45 24.75 -5.85
N SER A 84 -5.50 24.43 -4.57
CA SER A 84 -4.89 23.28 -3.91
C SER A 84 -5.93 22.63 -3.01
N LYS A 85 -5.66 21.43 -2.51
CA LYS A 85 -6.57 20.77 -1.56
C LYS A 85 -6.87 21.70 -0.38
N GLY A 86 -8.14 22.05 -0.21
CA GLY A 86 -8.61 22.90 0.89
C GLY A 86 -8.54 24.42 0.66
N PHE A 87 -7.95 24.92 -0.44
CA PHE A 87 -7.75 26.36 -0.68
C PHE A 87 -7.90 26.74 -2.16
N SER A 88 -8.53 27.88 -2.45
CA SER A 88 -8.44 28.50 -3.78
C SER A 88 -8.40 30.01 -3.75
N PHE A 89 -7.92 30.56 -4.88
CA PHE A 89 -7.95 31.97 -5.20
C PHE A 89 -8.44 32.15 -6.63
N TYR A 90 -9.22 33.19 -6.88
CA TYR A 90 -9.63 33.56 -8.23
C TYR A 90 -9.51 35.07 -8.50
N PHE A 91 -9.37 35.37 -9.78
CA PHE A 91 -9.41 36.71 -10.35
C PHE A 91 -10.26 36.69 -11.63
N ASN A 92 -11.13 37.67 -11.81
CA ASN A 92 -11.93 37.85 -13.01
C ASN A 92 -12.02 39.34 -13.37
N GLN A 93 -11.83 39.68 -14.63
CA GLN A 93 -12.01 41.04 -15.15
C GLN A 93 -13.12 41.05 -16.18
N GLU A 94 -14.00 42.04 -16.10
CA GLU A 94 -15.06 42.27 -17.07
C GLU A 94 -15.01 43.72 -17.58
N ARG A 95 -15.30 43.89 -18.87
CA ARG A 95 -15.32 45.16 -19.59
C ARG A 95 -16.57 45.24 -20.43
N GLU A 96 -17.27 46.35 -20.29
CA GLU A 96 -18.49 46.65 -21.04
C GLU A 96 -18.61 48.17 -21.18
N SER A 97 -18.97 48.64 -22.38
CA SER A 97 -19.15 50.08 -22.67
C SER A 97 -18.01 50.99 -22.21
N GLY A 98 -16.75 50.53 -22.29
CA GLY A 98 -15.56 51.28 -21.88
C GLY A 98 -15.28 51.32 -20.37
N ARG A 99 -16.14 50.69 -19.56
CA ARG A 99 -16.00 50.54 -18.10
C ARG A 99 -15.35 49.20 -17.76
N ARG A 100 -14.80 49.08 -16.55
CA ARG A 100 -14.10 47.86 -16.12
C ARG A 100 -14.33 47.54 -14.65
N ILE A 101 -14.51 46.25 -14.36
CA ILE A 101 -14.45 45.70 -13.01
C ILE A 101 -13.44 44.56 -12.91
N ASN A 102 -12.77 44.45 -11.76
CA ASN A 102 -11.98 43.31 -11.34
C ASN A 102 -12.61 42.68 -10.08
N ASP A 103 -12.96 41.40 -10.16
CA ASP A 103 -13.45 40.56 -9.08
C ASP A 103 -12.32 39.64 -8.59
N TYR A 104 -12.26 39.44 -7.28
CA TYR A 104 -11.29 38.58 -6.60
C TYR A 104 -12.02 37.70 -5.58
N GLY A 105 -11.41 36.59 -5.19
CA GLY A 105 -11.86 35.88 -4.01
C GLY A 105 -10.91 34.81 -3.52
N ILE A 106 -11.08 34.46 -2.25
CA ILE A 106 -10.33 33.42 -1.55
C ILE A 106 -11.32 32.45 -0.92
N ASN A 107 -11.08 31.16 -1.06
CA ASN A 107 -11.94 30.11 -0.52
C ASN A 107 -11.14 29.10 0.30
N LEU A 108 -11.76 28.58 1.36
CA LEU A 108 -11.24 27.54 2.22
C LEU A 108 -12.27 26.43 2.41
N SER A 109 -11.82 25.20 2.63
CA SER A 109 -12.71 24.09 2.97
C SER A 109 -12.10 23.12 3.96
N ALA A 110 -12.98 22.38 4.63
CA ALA A 110 -12.63 21.27 5.51
C ALA A 110 -13.58 20.09 5.27
N GLY A 111 -13.02 18.88 5.16
CA GLY A 111 -13.79 17.67 4.93
C GLY A 111 -13.04 16.62 4.11
N ASN A 112 -13.80 15.79 3.41
CA ASN A 112 -13.30 14.74 2.51
C ASN A 112 -14.24 14.55 1.30
N GLU A 113 -13.94 13.60 0.43
CA GLU A 113 -14.71 13.29 -0.79
C GLU A 113 -16.18 12.88 -0.58
N GLY A 114 -16.57 12.49 0.64
CA GLY A 114 -17.94 12.14 0.98
C GLY A 114 -18.77 13.27 1.61
N PHE A 115 -18.12 14.19 2.31
CA PHE A 115 -18.77 15.36 2.91
C PHE A 115 -17.73 16.44 3.22
N ALA A 116 -18.05 17.68 2.87
CA ALA A 116 -17.24 18.82 3.25
C ALA A 116 -18.10 20.06 3.40
N ILE A 117 -17.52 21.02 4.12
CA ILE A 117 -18.00 22.40 4.21
C ILE A 117 -16.91 23.33 3.70
N GLY A 118 -17.30 24.49 3.20
CA GLY A 118 -16.35 25.52 2.80
C GLY A 118 -16.93 26.90 2.95
N ALA A 119 -16.03 27.87 3.05
CA ALA A 119 -16.37 29.28 3.11
C ALA A 119 -15.44 30.08 2.20
N GLY A 120 -15.94 31.17 1.67
CA GLY A 120 -15.22 32.04 0.75
C GLY A 120 -15.57 33.50 0.95
N TYR A 121 -14.65 34.37 0.57
CA TYR A 121 -14.87 35.81 0.55
C TYR A 121 -14.49 36.37 -0.82
N GLY A 122 -15.44 37.06 -1.45
CA GLY A 122 -15.26 37.73 -2.73
C GLY A 122 -15.34 39.24 -2.59
N TRP A 123 -14.51 39.95 -3.35
CA TRP A 123 -14.51 41.42 -3.39
C TRP A 123 -14.23 41.94 -4.81
N SER A 124 -14.65 43.17 -5.07
CA SER A 124 -14.53 43.79 -6.40
C SER A 124 -13.93 45.19 -6.34
N ASN A 125 -13.20 45.59 -7.39
CA ASN A 125 -12.64 46.93 -7.59
C ASN A 125 -12.91 47.43 -9.02
N GLY A 126 -13.04 48.75 -9.22
CA GLY A 126 -13.42 49.38 -10.49
C GLY A 126 -14.85 49.94 -10.47
N ASP A 127 -15.55 49.86 -11.60
CA ASP A 127 -16.89 50.45 -11.79
C ASP A 127 -18.02 49.63 -11.13
N ARG A 128 -17.93 49.40 -9.81
CA ARG A 128 -18.83 48.52 -9.03
C ARG A 128 -20.32 48.78 -9.24
N SER A 129 -20.72 50.04 -9.27
CA SER A 129 -22.13 50.41 -9.45
C SER A 129 -22.66 50.04 -10.84
N PHE A 130 -21.85 50.17 -11.89
CA PHE A 130 -22.24 49.83 -13.25
C PHE A 130 -22.42 48.32 -13.43
N PHE A 131 -21.48 47.51 -12.93
CA PHE A 131 -21.54 46.05 -12.99
C PHE A 131 -22.37 45.42 -11.86
N ALA A 132 -23.06 46.24 -11.05
CA ALA A 132 -23.81 45.83 -9.87
C ALA A 132 -23.03 44.93 -8.88
N ARG A 133 -21.73 45.18 -8.70
CA ARG A 133 -20.82 44.35 -7.90
C ARG A 133 -20.74 44.76 -6.44
N ASP A 134 -20.73 43.75 -5.58
CA ASP A 134 -20.61 43.91 -4.14
C ASP A 134 -19.65 42.87 -3.54
N ASN A 135 -19.12 43.16 -2.36
CA ASN A 135 -18.39 42.17 -1.58
C ASN A 135 -19.38 41.13 -1.05
N PHE A 136 -18.98 39.87 -1.01
CA PHE A 136 -19.87 38.80 -0.57
C PHE A 136 -19.12 37.70 0.18
N TRP A 137 -19.85 37.02 1.04
CA TRP A 137 -19.46 35.76 1.65
C TRP A 137 -20.11 34.61 0.91
N GLN A 138 -19.38 33.53 0.70
CA GLN A 138 -19.91 32.25 0.26
C GLN A 138 -19.77 31.24 1.36
N VAL A 139 -20.80 30.43 1.55
CA VAL A 139 -20.78 29.32 2.49
C VAL A 139 -21.43 28.13 1.82
N GLY A 140 -20.71 27.03 1.71
CA GLY A 140 -21.17 25.86 0.96
C GLY A 140 -20.96 24.57 1.72
N ALA A 141 -21.75 23.56 1.37
CA ALA A 141 -21.56 22.19 1.80
C ALA A 141 -21.90 21.22 0.67
N PHE A 142 -21.28 20.04 0.68
CA PHE A 142 -21.71 18.94 -0.18
C PHE A 142 -21.77 17.62 0.59
N SER A 143 -22.59 16.70 0.09
CA SER A 143 -22.64 15.31 0.55
C SER A 143 -22.73 14.35 -0.64
N ARG A 144 -21.85 13.36 -0.67
CA ARG A 144 -21.83 12.25 -1.64
C ARG A 144 -22.06 10.93 -0.88
N PRO A 145 -23.31 10.61 -0.54
CA PRO A 145 -23.62 9.47 0.33
C PRO A 145 -23.38 8.11 -0.34
N VAL A 146 -23.46 8.05 -1.67
CA VAL A 146 -23.24 6.85 -2.49
C VAL A 146 -22.51 7.24 -3.78
N LYS A 147 -21.92 6.26 -4.48
CA LYS A 147 -21.19 6.48 -5.74
C LYS A 147 -22.02 7.06 -6.89
N TYR A 148 -23.34 7.00 -6.77
CA TYR A 148 -24.28 7.45 -7.79
C TYR A 148 -24.85 8.85 -7.56
N LEU A 149 -24.64 9.48 -6.40
CA LEU A 149 -25.34 10.71 -6.01
C LEU A 149 -24.40 11.73 -5.36
N SER A 150 -24.49 12.98 -5.81
CA SER A 150 -23.79 14.14 -5.28
C SER A 150 -24.83 15.23 -4.99
N LEU A 151 -24.90 15.69 -3.75
CA LEU A 151 -25.79 16.76 -3.31
C LEU A 151 -24.94 17.93 -2.82
N SER A 152 -25.32 19.16 -3.14
CA SER A 152 -24.67 20.33 -2.56
C SER A 152 -25.63 21.49 -2.30
N VAL A 153 -25.23 22.33 -1.36
CA VAL A 153 -25.87 23.60 -1.06
C VAL A 153 -24.82 24.71 -1.07
N LEU A 154 -25.20 25.89 -1.54
CA LEU A 154 -24.41 27.10 -1.50
C LEU A 154 -25.30 28.26 -1.04
N GLY A 155 -24.83 29.01 -0.05
CA GLY A 155 -25.34 30.32 0.31
C GLY A 155 -24.34 31.40 -0.12
N VAL A 156 -24.84 32.46 -0.75
CA VAL A 156 -24.06 33.66 -1.08
C VAL A 156 -24.71 34.86 -0.41
N PHE A 157 -23.95 35.60 0.39
CA PHE A 157 -24.43 36.69 1.23
C PHE A 157 -23.68 37.99 0.90
N HIS A 158 -24.37 38.97 0.33
CA HIS A 158 -23.78 40.25 -0.06
C HIS A 158 -23.73 41.24 1.13
N GLN A 159 -22.69 42.08 1.23
CA GLN A 159 -22.46 42.95 2.39
C GLN A 159 -23.27 44.25 2.39
N SER A 160 -23.40 44.88 1.22
CA SER A 160 -23.91 46.25 1.05
C SER A 160 -25.31 46.26 0.44
N LYS A 161 -25.79 45.10 -0.02
CA LYS A 161 -27.08 44.90 -0.65
C LYS A 161 -27.73 43.71 0.00
N ASP A 162 -29.04 43.81 0.21
CA ASP A 162 -29.89 42.75 0.77
C ASP A 162 -30.11 41.60 -0.24
N MET A 163 -29.02 41.04 -0.77
CA MET A 163 -29.03 40.02 -1.79
C MET A 163 -28.43 38.77 -1.23
N ASN A 164 -29.30 37.81 -0.95
CA ASN A 164 -28.90 36.48 -0.55
C ASN A 164 -29.37 35.49 -1.63
N GLU A 165 -28.48 34.57 -1.99
CA GLU A 165 -28.77 33.51 -2.95
C GLU A 165 -28.54 32.15 -2.30
N GLY A 166 -29.53 31.27 -2.44
CA GLY A 166 -29.43 29.87 -2.06
C GLY A 166 -29.44 29.01 -3.30
N VAL A 167 -28.46 28.10 -3.44
CA VAL A 167 -28.42 27.15 -4.55
C VAL A 167 -28.42 25.74 -3.98
N PHE A 168 -29.37 24.93 -4.43
CA PHE A 168 -29.39 23.49 -4.21
C PHE A 168 -29.02 22.79 -5.49
N SER A 169 -28.09 21.86 -5.39
CA SER A 169 -27.66 21.10 -6.55
C SER A 169 -27.72 19.61 -6.26
N ALA A 170 -28.12 18.86 -7.27
CA ALA A 170 -28.03 17.41 -7.29
C ALA A 170 -27.37 16.97 -8.59
N ALA A 171 -26.49 15.97 -8.50
CA ALA A 171 -25.93 15.28 -9.65
C ALA A 171 -25.99 13.77 -9.46
N VAL A 172 -26.22 13.06 -10.57
CA VAL A 172 -26.37 11.61 -10.61
C VAL A 172 -25.44 11.00 -11.66
N ARG A 173 -24.83 9.87 -11.33
CA ARG A 173 -24.03 9.04 -12.25
C ARG A 173 -24.70 7.69 -12.40
N PRO A 174 -25.50 7.42 -13.44
CA PRO A 174 -26.28 6.18 -13.55
C PRO A 174 -25.45 4.90 -13.47
N PHE A 175 -24.23 4.92 -14.02
CA PHE A 175 -23.31 3.77 -14.02
C PHE A 175 -22.35 3.77 -12.82
N GLY A 176 -22.41 4.82 -11.99
CA GLY A 176 -21.47 5.03 -10.88
C GLY A 176 -20.07 5.48 -11.34
N ASP A 177 -19.90 5.79 -12.62
CA ASP A 177 -18.67 6.30 -13.23
C ASP A 177 -18.91 7.66 -13.93
N GLU A 178 -17.85 8.29 -14.41
CA GLU A 178 -17.83 9.60 -15.06
C GLU A 178 -18.54 9.66 -16.43
N LYS A 179 -18.82 8.51 -17.07
CA LYS A 179 -19.20 8.46 -18.49
C LYS A 179 -20.44 9.25 -18.79
N VAL A 180 -21.39 9.24 -17.85
CA VAL A 180 -22.64 10.00 -17.93
C VAL A 180 -22.94 10.58 -16.56
N SER A 181 -23.02 11.91 -16.48
CA SER A 181 -23.44 12.63 -15.29
C SER A 181 -24.63 13.54 -15.62
N GLY A 182 -25.78 13.28 -15.01
CA GLY A 182 -26.93 14.19 -15.03
C GLY A 182 -26.87 15.14 -13.85
N PHE A 183 -27.32 16.39 -14.01
CA PHE A 183 -27.31 17.36 -12.92
C PHE A 183 -28.47 18.35 -12.98
N PHE A 184 -28.79 18.90 -11.82
CA PHE A 184 -29.87 19.85 -11.61
C PHE A 184 -29.46 20.86 -10.56
N ASP A 185 -29.74 22.14 -10.81
CA ASP A 185 -29.55 23.25 -9.90
C ASP A 185 -30.89 23.97 -9.70
N TYR A 186 -31.21 24.26 -8.45
CA TYR A 186 -32.37 25.04 -8.03
C TYR A 186 -31.89 26.26 -7.27
N ILE A 187 -32.22 27.44 -7.75
CA ILE A 187 -31.73 28.73 -7.27
C ILE A 187 -32.89 29.49 -6.65
N LEU A 188 -32.72 29.83 -5.37
CA LEU A 188 -33.56 30.77 -4.64
C LEU A 188 -32.87 32.12 -4.65
N GLN A 189 -33.49 33.09 -5.32
CA GLN A 189 -32.94 34.44 -5.44
C GLN A 189 -33.93 35.46 -4.88
N SER A 190 -33.48 36.28 -3.93
CA SER A 190 -34.26 37.40 -3.39
C SER A 190 -34.23 38.61 -4.34
N GLU A 191 -34.76 38.46 -5.55
CA GLU A 191 -34.90 39.55 -6.54
C GLU A 191 -36.32 40.14 -6.50
N ASN A 192 -36.58 41.07 -5.57
CA ASN A 192 -37.88 41.73 -5.37
C ASN A 192 -39.02 40.77 -5.03
N ASN A 193 -39.72 41.02 -3.92
CA ASN A 193 -40.88 40.22 -3.51
C ASN A 193 -41.89 40.06 -4.68
N PRO A 194 -42.20 38.85 -5.18
CA PRO A 194 -41.86 37.52 -4.64
C PRO A 194 -40.53 36.92 -5.14
N VAL A 195 -39.91 36.08 -4.29
CA VAL A 195 -38.70 35.26 -4.58
C VAL A 195 -38.80 34.62 -5.96
N LYS A 196 -37.83 34.91 -6.84
CA LYS A 196 -37.73 34.24 -8.14
C LYS A 196 -37.02 32.91 -7.95
N ASN A 197 -37.76 31.84 -8.24
CA ASN A 197 -37.22 30.49 -8.30
C ASN A 197 -36.69 30.27 -9.71
N ARG A 198 -35.39 30.00 -9.85
CA ARG A 198 -34.79 29.65 -11.14
C ARG A 198 -34.24 28.24 -11.08
N TRP A 199 -34.17 27.56 -12.21
CA TRP A 199 -33.58 26.22 -12.28
C TRP A 199 -32.74 26.03 -13.53
N ALA A 200 -31.80 25.10 -13.44
CA ALA A 200 -31.00 24.63 -14.56
C ALA A 200 -30.86 23.11 -14.48
N ALA A 201 -30.88 22.45 -15.63
CA ALA A 201 -30.65 21.01 -15.73
C ALA A 201 -29.66 20.72 -16.84
N GLY A 202 -28.87 19.67 -16.71
CA GLY A 202 -27.92 19.33 -17.76
C GLY A 202 -27.38 17.91 -17.69
N ILE A 203 -26.61 17.58 -18.70
CA ILE A 203 -25.93 16.32 -18.87
C ILE A 203 -24.49 16.57 -19.31
N ALA A 204 -23.56 15.84 -18.71
CA ALA A 204 -22.18 15.75 -19.14
C ALA A 204 -21.89 14.31 -19.55
N VAL A 205 -21.30 14.13 -20.72
CA VAL A 205 -20.90 12.81 -21.24
C VAL A 205 -19.41 12.81 -21.55
N GLU A 206 -18.72 11.74 -21.15
CA GLU A 206 -17.31 11.50 -21.45
C GLU A 206 -17.18 10.22 -22.30
N PRO A 207 -17.49 10.26 -23.60
CA PRO A 207 -17.50 9.08 -24.46
C PRO A 207 -16.10 8.47 -24.68
N LEU A 208 -15.05 9.27 -24.58
CA LEU A 208 -13.65 8.84 -24.63
C LEU A 208 -12.87 9.50 -23.49
N PRO A 209 -11.81 8.87 -22.94
CA PRO A 209 -11.03 9.46 -21.87
C PRO A 209 -10.55 10.87 -22.22
N GLY A 210 -10.92 11.87 -21.43
CA GLY A 210 -10.57 13.27 -21.62
C GLY A 210 -11.46 14.03 -22.61
N LEU A 211 -12.31 13.38 -23.42
CA LEU A 211 -13.23 14.08 -24.32
C LEU A 211 -14.60 14.20 -23.66
N ARG A 212 -15.02 15.41 -23.31
CA ARG A 212 -16.29 15.66 -22.62
C ARG A 212 -17.18 16.59 -23.43
N ALA A 213 -18.43 16.21 -23.61
CA ALA A 213 -19.49 17.08 -24.14
C ALA A 213 -20.49 17.39 -23.03
N ILE A 214 -20.85 18.66 -22.89
CA ILE A 214 -21.71 19.16 -21.81
C ILE A 214 -22.85 19.95 -22.42
N PHE A 215 -24.06 19.66 -21.95
CA PHE A 215 -25.27 20.40 -22.29
C PHE A 215 -25.98 20.81 -21.01
N ARG A 216 -26.42 22.07 -20.93
CA ARG A 216 -27.20 22.59 -19.81
C ARG A 216 -28.28 23.52 -20.34
N TYR A 217 -29.47 23.40 -19.79
CA TYR A 217 -30.66 24.16 -20.14
C TYR A 217 -31.12 24.94 -18.90
N PHE A 218 -31.48 26.19 -19.10
CA PHE A 218 -31.94 27.09 -18.05
C PHE A 218 -33.43 27.41 -18.21
N GLU A 219 -34.10 27.72 -17.10
CA GLU A 219 -35.53 28.08 -17.10
C GLU A 219 -35.88 29.19 -18.11
N ASP A 220 -35.01 30.18 -18.28
CA ASP A 220 -35.18 31.32 -19.19
C ASP A 220 -34.95 30.96 -20.67
N LYS A 221 -34.90 29.67 -20.99
CA LYS A 221 -34.69 29.08 -22.32
C LYS A 221 -33.28 29.34 -22.88
N THR A 222 -32.37 29.88 -22.09
CA THR A 222 -30.96 29.88 -22.48
C THR A 222 -30.40 28.46 -22.43
N MET A 223 -29.46 28.18 -23.33
CA MET A 223 -28.80 26.88 -23.41
C MET A 223 -27.30 27.06 -23.38
N PHE A 224 -26.63 26.07 -22.81
CA PHE A 224 -25.20 25.98 -22.75
C PHE A 224 -24.77 24.70 -23.45
N ALA A 225 -23.84 24.81 -24.39
CA ALA A 225 -23.22 23.69 -25.05
C ALA A 225 -21.70 23.83 -24.97
N GLY A 226 -21.01 22.83 -24.41
CA GLY A 226 -19.58 22.87 -24.17
C GLY A 226 -18.85 21.61 -24.60
N LEU A 227 -17.61 21.78 -25.03
CA LEU A 227 -16.67 20.71 -25.32
C LEU A 227 -15.40 20.92 -24.49
N GLN A 228 -14.93 19.87 -23.84
CA GLN A 228 -13.65 19.87 -23.12
C GLN A 228 -12.79 18.71 -23.60
N ILE A 229 -11.49 18.98 -23.76
CA ILE A 229 -10.46 18.02 -24.14
C ILE A 229 -9.38 18.04 -23.08
N GLY A 230 -9.30 16.96 -22.31
CA GLY A 230 -8.22 16.66 -21.36
C GLY A 230 -7.03 16.02 -22.07
N LEU A 231 -5.84 16.46 -21.72
CA LEU A 231 -4.55 16.06 -22.28
C LEU A 231 -3.58 15.69 -21.14
N GLY A 232 -4.08 15.02 -20.10
CA GLY A 232 -3.29 14.75 -18.89
C GLY A 232 -3.22 15.97 -17.97
N GLY A 233 -2.03 16.53 -17.78
CA GLY A 233 -1.82 17.71 -16.94
C GLY A 233 -2.40 19.01 -17.53
N VAL A 234 -2.82 18.99 -18.79
CA VAL A 234 -3.41 20.14 -19.51
C VAL A 234 -4.83 19.81 -19.93
N SER A 235 -5.74 20.79 -19.96
CA SER A 235 -7.05 20.63 -20.60
C SER A 235 -7.47 21.92 -21.29
N LEU A 236 -8.16 21.78 -22.41
CA LEU A 236 -8.78 22.87 -23.15
C LEU A 236 -10.29 22.72 -23.05
N PHE A 237 -11.01 23.83 -22.92
CA PHE A 237 -12.46 23.82 -23.01
C PHE A 237 -12.97 25.02 -23.80
N SER A 238 -14.13 24.83 -24.42
CA SER A 238 -14.86 25.84 -25.14
C SER A 238 -16.35 25.63 -24.90
N HIS A 239 -17.10 26.70 -24.66
CA HIS A 239 -18.54 26.60 -24.53
C HIS A 239 -19.28 27.84 -25.03
N SER A 240 -20.45 27.57 -25.59
CA SER A 240 -21.35 28.55 -26.17
C SER A 240 -22.55 28.75 -25.25
N ASN A 241 -22.85 30.01 -24.94
CA ASN A 241 -24.13 30.39 -24.33
C ASN A 241 -25.09 30.82 -25.45
N LEU A 242 -26.17 30.08 -25.62
CA LEU A 242 -27.19 30.27 -26.63
C LEU A 242 -28.38 30.99 -25.98
N ARG A 243 -28.80 32.10 -26.59
CA ARG A 243 -30.00 32.83 -26.20
C ARG A 243 -31.26 32.01 -26.51
N ASP A 244 -32.40 32.49 -26.03
CA ASP A 244 -33.73 31.92 -26.30
C ASP A 244 -34.06 31.86 -27.81
N ASP A 245 -33.50 32.79 -28.61
CA ASP A 245 -33.58 32.81 -30.07
C ASP A 245 -32.63 31.82 -30.78
N GLY A 246 -31.89 31.01 -30.01
CA GLY A 246 -30.94 30.03 -30.51
C GLY A 246 -29.63 30.63 -31.04
N LYS A 247 -29.46 31.95 -31.02
CA LYS A 247 -28.18 32.58 -31.42
C LYS A 247 -27.19 32.52 -30.27
N ILE A 248 -25.92 32.39 -30.61
CA ILE A 248 -24.83 32.44 -29.63
C ILE A 248 -24.74 33.87 -29.08
N GLY A 249 -25.01 34.03 -27.78
CA GLY A 249 -24.84 35.28 -27.06
C GLY A 249 -23.38 35.50 -26.70
N SER A 250 -22.71 34.48 -26.15
CA SER A 250 -21.30 34.54 -25.81
C SER A 250 -20.59 33.20 -26.02
N GLN A 251 -19.28 33.30 -26.22
CA GLN A 251 -18.38 32.16 -26.37
C GLN A 251 -17.24 32.29 -25.36
N THR A 252 -17.02 31.26 -24.56
CA THR A 252 -15.91 31.19 -23.62
C THR A 252 -14.93 30.11 -24.04
N TYR A 253 -13.65 30.42 -23.84
CA TYR A 253 -12.54 29.51 -24.03
C TYR A 253 -11.73 29.46 -22.74
N GLY A 254 -11.15 28.30 -22.43
CA GLY A 254 -10.25 28.21 -21.30
C GLY A 254 -9.21 27.11 -21.42
N LEU A 255 -8.15 27.32 -20.64
CA LEU A 255 -6.97 26.47 -20.54
C LEU A 255 -6.77 26.14 -19.06
N ARG A 256 -6.63 24.86 -18.78
CA ARG A 256 -6.38 24.31 -17.45
C ARG A 256 -5.01 23.63 -17.43
N ILE A 257 -4.22 23.87 -16.39
CA ILE A 257 -2.88 23.32 -16.20
C ILE A 257 -2.72 22.85 -14.75
N GLY A 258 -2.17 21.66 -14.52
CA GLY A 258 -1.87 21.19 -13.17
C GLY A 258 -1.93 19.67 -13.00
N SER A 259 -2.74 19.24 -12.04
CA SER A 259 -2.95 17.85 -11.65
C SER A 259 -3.37 16.95 -12.82
N GLN A 260 -3.09 15.65 -12.78
CA GLN A 260 -3.40 14.80 -13.93
C GLN A 260 -4.91 14.67 -14.15
N ASP A 261 -5.32 14.76 -15.42
CA ASP A 261 -6.65 14.43 -15.95
C ASP A 261 -6.57 13.28 -16.95
N ARG A 262 -7.72 12.74 -17.37
CA ARG A 262 -7.78 11.78 -18.48
C ARG A 262 -7.26 12.44 -19.76
N ASN A 263 -6.56 11.67 -20.59
CA ASN A 263 -5.86 12.16 -21.77
C ASN A 263 -6.51 11.64 -23.06
N PHE A 264 -7.14 12.52 -23.84
CA PHE A 264 -7.75 12.20 -25.12
C PHE A 264 -6.75 11.68 -26.16
N LEU A 265 -5.52 12.19 -26.14
CA LEU A 265 -4.49 11.70 -27.04
C LEU A 265 -4.05 10.27 -26.74
N SER A 266 -4.38 9.71 -25.56
CA SER A 266 -4.11 8.30 -25.25
C SER A 266 -4.77 7.34 -26.25
N VAL A 267 -5.90 7.72 -26.84
CA VAL A 267 -6.61 6.95 -27.88
C VAL A 267 -5.79 6.84 -29.17
N PHE A 268 -4.90 7.81 -29.43
CA PHE A 268 -4.01 7.84 -30.59
C PHE A 268 -2.55 7.51 -30.23
N GLN A 269 -2.26 7.26 -28.96
CA GLN A 269 -0.90 7.14 -28.46
C GLN A 269 -0.34 5.75 -28.81
N LYS A 270 0.97 5.72 -29.10
CA LYS A 270 1.69 4.47 -29.34
C LYS A 270 1.49 3.51 -28.16
N SER A 271 1.49 2.21 -28.48
CA SER A 271 1.72 1.12 -27.53
C SER A 271 2.83 1.46 -26.53
N ASN A 272 2.50 1.63 -25.26
CA ASN A 272 3.48 1.83 -24.21
C ASN A 272 4.02 0.48 -23.74
N VAL A 273 5.24 0.48 -23.20
CA VAL A 273 5.79 -0.65 -22.46
C VAL A 273 6.34 -0.11 -21.15
N ALA A 274 5.89 -0.72 -20.07
CA ALA A 274 6.32 -0.34 -18.73
C ALA A 274 7.74 -0.85 -18.49
N VAL A 275 8.56 -0.05 -17.83
CA VAL A 275 9.91 -0.43 -17.41
C VAL A 275 10.01 -0.28 -15.91
N GLN A 276 10.41 -1.36 -15.24
CA GLN A 276 10.61 -1.38 -13.80
C GLN A 276 11.98 -1.96 -13.46
N ASN A 277 12.78 -1.17 -12.74
CA ASN A 277 14.07 -1.59 -12.24
C ASN A 277 13.90 -2.14 -10.82
N LEU A 278 14.30 -3.39 -10.62
CA LEU A 278 14.28 -4.09 -9.33
C LEU A 278 15.71 -4.22 -8.76
N TYR A 279 16.52 -3.17 -8.91
CA TYR A 279 17.86 -3.11 -8.33
C TYR A 279 17.80 -3.15 -6.80
N GLY A 280 18.66 -3.97 -6.19
CA GLY A 280 18.66 -4.21 -4.75
C GLY A 280 17.45 -5.03 -4.30
N GLY A 281 16.96 -4.78 -3.08
CA GLY A 281 15.82 -5.50 -2.51
C GLY A 281 14.52 -4.71 -2.47
N LEU A 282 13.43 -5.42 -2.21
CA LEU A 282 12.13 -4.83 -1.91
C LEU A 282 11.95 -4.66 -0.40
N LYS A 283 11.46 -3.51 0.01
CA LYS A 283 11.01 -3.28 1.39
C LYS A 283 9.50 -3.55 1.52
N TYR A 284 9.04 -3.72 2.74
CA TYR A 284 7.61 -3.69 3.04
C TYR A 284 7.05 -2.26 3.08
N GLN A 285 7.80 -1.31 3.61
CA GLN A 285 7.43 0.11 3.68
C GLN A 285 8.61 1.03 3.38
N LYS A 286 8.32 2.27 2.96
CA LYS A 286 9.29 3.34 2.70
C LYS A 286 8.85 4.64 3.34
N TYR A 287 9.78 5.60 3.48
CA TYR A 287 9.44 6.95 3.93
C TYR A 287 8.70 7.75 2.85
N LYS A 288 7.85 8.70 3.25
CA LYS A 288 7.04 9.49 2.29
C LYS A 288 7.88 10.44 1.42
N LEU A 289 9.01 10.92 1.92
CA LEU A 289 9.90 11.88 1.29
C LEU A 289 11.33 11.33 1.26
N PHE A 290 12.03 11.60 0.16
CA PHE A 290 13.45 11.27 -0.05
C PHE A 290 13.84 9.79 0.06
N ASP A 291 12.87 8.87 0.02
CA ASP A 291 13.12 7.43 -0.04
C ASP A 291 12.73 6.87 -1.41
N GLY A 292 13.75 6.64 -2.25
CA GLY A 292 13.61 6.06 -3.58
C GLY A 292 13.56 4.53 -3.60
N SER A 293 13.46 3.87 -2.44
CA SER A 293 13.40 2.41 -2.39
C SER A 293 12.09 1.87 -2.97
N ASN A 294 12.19 0.67 -3.55
CA ASN A 294 11.06 -0.08 -4.05
C ASN A 294 10.39 -0.84 -2.90
N THR A 295 9.06 -0.88 -2.90
CA THR A 295 8.29 -1.72 -1.96
C THR A 295 7.58 -2.85 -2.70
N LEU A 296 7.30 -3.95 -2.00
CA LEU A 296 6.53 -5.06 -2.56
C LEU A 296 5.15 -4.61 -3.02
N ILE A 297 4.44 -3.83 -2.19
CA ILE A 297 3.09 -3.37 -2.49
C ILE A 297 3.06 -2.44 -3.71
N ASP A 298 4.05 -1.56 -3.86
CA ASP A 298 4.17 -0.71 -5.05
C ASP A 298 4.49 -1.55 -6.29
N ALA A 299 5.37 -2.55 -6.19
CA ALA A 299 5.70 -3.41 -7.32
C ALA A 299 4.50 -4.24 -7.80
N LEU A 300 3.73 -4.83 -6.88
CA LEU A 300 2.51 -5.56 -7.20
C LEU A 300 1.45 -4.65 -7.84
N ARG A 301 1.24 -3.45 -7.27
CA ARG A 301 0.32 -2.45 -7.83
C ARG A 301 0.74 -2.00 -9.22
N ASN A 302 2.01 -1.71 -9.44
CA ASN A 302 2.50 -1.30 -10.75
C ASN A 302 2.21 -2.36 -11.83
N ILE A 303 2.36 -3.65 -11.52
CA ILE A 303 2.04 -4.72 -12.46
C ILE A 303 0.51 -4.81 -12.67
N GLU A 304 -0.31 -4.65 -11.62
CA GLU A 304 -1.77 -4.60 -11.74
C GLU A 304 -2.25 -3.37 -12.56
N ASP A 305 -1.60 -2.22 -12.41
CA ASP A 305 -1.89 -1.02 -13.20
C ASP A 305 -1.57 -1.24 -14.67
N VAL A 306 -0.40 -1.81 -14.98
CA VAL A 306 -0.02 -2.20 -16.34
C VAL A 306 -1.00 -3.22 -16.92
N LYS A 307 -1.50 -4.14 -16.10
CA LYS A 307 -2.52 -5.12 -16.51
C LYS A 307 -3.84 -4.46 -16.88
N ASN A 308 -4.28 -3.45 -16.14
CA ASN A 308 -5.57 -2.78 -16.32
C ASN A 308 -5.55 -1.59 -17.30
N ASP A 309 -4.37 -1.12 -17.73
CA ASP A 309 -4.24 -0.01 -18.69
C ASP A 309 -3.94 -0.53 -20.11
N ASP A 310 -4.94 -0.50 -20.99
CA ASP A 310 -4.86 -0.96 -22.39
C ASP A 310 -3.82 -0.24 -23.25
N THR A 311 -3.31 0.92 -22.82
CA THR A 311 -2.23 1.60 -23.53
C THR A 311 -0.91 0.85 -23.41
N TYR A 312 -0.74 -0.01 -22.39
CA TYR A 312 0.45 -0.85 -22.23
C TYR A 312 0.32 -2.20 -22.94
N LYS A 313 1.30 -2.53 -23.77
CA LYS A 313 1.45 -3.87 -24.39
C LYS A 313 2.19 -4.87 -23.49
N GLY A 314 2.75 -4.40 -22.39
CA GLY A 314 3.41 -5.25 -21.41
C GLY A 314 4.48 -4.52 -20.60
N ILE A 315 5.39 -5.30 -20.04
CA ILE A 315 6.39 -4.83 -19.07
C ILE A 315 7.78 -5.42 -19.35
N ILE A 316 8.79 -4.60 -19.14
CA ILE A 316 10.21 -4.96 -19.06
C ILE A 316 10.63 -4.84 -17.60
N LEU A 317 11.18 -5.92 -17.04
CA LEU A 317 11.80 -5.91 -15.72
C LEU A 317 13.32 -6.00 -15.85
N ASN A 318 14.01 -5.09 -15.19
CA ASN A 318 15.46 -5.12 -15.05
C ASN A 318 15.83 -5.71 -13.69
N LEU A 319 16.51 -6.86 -13.69
CA LEU A 319 16.93 -7.56 -12.48
C LEU A 319 18.43 -7.43 -12.21
N SER A 320 19.13 -6.51 -12.88
CA SER A 320 20.51 -6.19 -12.55
C SER A 320 20.67 -5.85 -11.08
N GLY A 321 21.57 -6.55 -10.39
CA GLY A 321 21.81 -6.36 -8.95
C GLY A 321 20.59 -6.63 -8.05
N CYS A 322 19.61 -7.40 -8.53
CA CYS A 322 18.42 -7.78 -7.77
C CYS A 322 18.80 -8.68 -6.58
N ASN A 323 18.31 -8.32 -5.40
CA ASN A 323 18.45 -9.04 -4.14
C ASN A 323 17.12 -9.06 -3.40
N ILE A 324 16.17 -9.82 -3.93
CA ILE A 324 14.80 -9.97 -3.42
C ILE A 324 14.65 -11.41 -2.94
N ASN A 325 14.04 -11.61 -1.78
CA ASN A 325 13.82 -12.94 -1.23
C ASN A 325 12.88 -13.78 -2.12
N ARG A 326 12.97 -15.11 -1.98
CA ARG A 326 12.23 -16.08 -2.80
C ARG A 326 10.72 -15.87 -2.78
N GLU A 327 10.17 -15.51 -1.63
CA GLU A 327 8.72 -15.33 -1.44
C GLU A 327 8.19 -14.11 -2.21
N MET A 328 8.85 -12.96 -2.10
CA MET A 328 8.48 -11.76 -2.85
C MET A 328 8.67 -11.97 -4.36
N LEU A 329 9.72 -12.68 -4.77
CA LEU A 329 9.92 -13.07 -6.17
C LEU A 329 8.75 -13.94 -6.67
N TRP A 330 8.31 -14.91 -5.87
CA TRP A 330 7.15 -15.73 -6.20
C TRP A 330 5.85 -14.92 -6.27
N GLU A 331 5.60 -13.99 -5.34
CA GLU A 331 4.44 -13.08 -5.41
C GLU A 331 4.42 -12.27 -6.71
N LEU A 332 5.58 -11.71 -7.11
CA LEU A 332 5.72 -11.00 -8.37
C LEU A 332 5.52 -11.93 -9.58
N ARG A 333 6.02 -13.17 -9.50
CA ARG A 333 5.85 -14.20 -10.54
C ARG A 333 4.38 -14.47 -10.82
N GLU A 334 3.57 -14.68 -9.78
CA GLU A 334 2.13 -14.92 -9.94
C GLU A 334 1.41 -13.69 -10.50
N GLN A 335 1.82 -12.49 -10.08
CA GLN A 335 1.27 -11.25 -10.63
C GLN A 335 1.60 -11.10 -12.13
N LEU A 336 2.81 -11.47 -12.57
CA LEU A 336 3.20 -11.50 -13.98
C LEU A 336 2.44 -12.56 -14.78
N LYS A 337 2.18 -13.75 -14.23
CA LYS A 337 1.30 -14.75 -14.86
C LYS A 337 -0.10 -14.18 -15.08
N SER A 338 -0.62 -13.41 -14.11
CA SER A 338 -1.92 -12.75 -14.27
C SER A 338 -1.93 -11.68 -15.37
N LEU A 339 -0.80 -10.98 -15.55
CA LEU A 339 -0.60 -10.02 -16.64
C LEU A 339 -0.53 -10.71 -18.00
N GLN A 340 0.20 -11.83 -18.12
CA GLN A 340 0.30 -12.58 -19.38
C GLN A 340 -1.04 -13.14 -19.87
N LYS A 341 -1.94 -13.49 -18.95
CA LYS A 341 -3.31 -13.92 -19.28
C LYS A 341 -4.13 -12.87 -20.04
N THR A 342 -3.76 -11.59 -19.98
CA THR A 342 -4.41 -10.53 -20.77
C THR A 342 -3.79 -10.36 -22.17
N GLY A 343 -2.84 -11.22 -22.56
CA GLY A 343 -2.09 -11.13 -23.82
C GLY A 343 -0.93 -10.13 -23.81
N LYS A 344 -0.68 -9.46 -22.68
CA LYS A 344 0.44 -8.52 -22.52
C LYS A 344 1.75 -9.29 -22.35
N LYS A 345 2.84 -8.73 -22.87
CA LYS A 345 4.15 -9.39 -22.94
C LYS A 345 5.06 -9.03 -21.76
N VAL A 346 5.82 -10.01 -21.28
CA VAL A 346 6.80 -9.85 -20.21
C VAL A 346 8.19 -10.11 -20.75
N VAL A 347 9.07 -9.13 -20.65
CA VAL A 347 10.50 -9.28 -20.96
C VAL A 347 11.29 -9.06 -19.67
N ILE A 348 12.21 -9.97 -19.37
CA ILE A 348 13.05 -9.87 -18.17
C ILE A 348 14.51 -9.81 -18.60
N TYR A 349 15.22 -8.80 -18.10
CA TYR A 349 16.66 -8.64 -18.27
C TYR A 349 17.40 -9.12 -17.03
N ILE A 350 18.40 -9.98 -17.24
CA ILE A 350 19.30 -10.48 -16.19
C ILE A 350 20.76 -10.25 -16.58
N ASP A 351 21.59 -9.92 -15.61
CA ASP A 351 23.05 -9.79 -15.78
C ASP A 351 23.81 -10.84 -14.95
N GLY A 352 23.14 -11.93 -14.60
CA GLY A 352 23.62 -13.01 -13.76
C GLY A 352 22.47 -13.59 -12.94
N GLY A 353 22.80 -14.32 -11.87
CA GLY A 353 21.81 -14.76 -10.89
C GLY A 353 21.93 -16.20 -10.45
N GLY A 354 21.18 -16.51 -9.39
CA GLY A 354 21.04 -17.83 -8.80
C GLY A 354 19.74 -18.54 -9.21
N MET A 355 19.48 -19.68 -8.55
CA MET A 355 18.27 -20.49 -8.73
C MET A 355 16.98 -19.67 -8.57
N ASP A 356 16.87 -18.86 -7.51
CA ASP A 356 15.64 -18.09 -7.21
C ASP A 356 15.36 -16.98 -8.23
N LEU A 357 16.42 -16.26 -8.64
CA LEU A 357 16.28 -15.21 -9.66
C LEU A 357 15.88 -15.82 -11.01
N TYR A 358 16.43 -16.99 -11.35
CA TYR A 358 16.07 -17.69 -12.57
C TYR A 358 14.66 -18.29 -12.50
N HIS A 359 14.27 -18.86 -11.37
CA HIS A 359 12.90 -19.31 -11.13
C HIS A 359 11.91 -18.17 -11.36
N PHE A 360 12.16 -16.98 -10.82
CA PHE A 360 11.36 -15.79 -11.15
C PHE A 360 11.41 -15.44 -12.64
N ALA A 361 12.61 -15.25 -13.20
CA ALA A 361 12.82 -14.80 -14.58
C ALA A 361 12.19 -15.74 -15.62
N SER A 362 12.09 -17.04 -15.31
CA SER A 362 11.52 -18.05 -16.19
C SER A 362 10.07 -17.80 -16.60
N VAL A 363 9.33 -16.95 -15.88
CA VAL A 363 7.95 -16.57 -16.23
C VAL A 363 7.87 -15.72 -17.50
N ALA A 364 8.97 -15.05 -17.88
CA ALA A 364 8.97 -14.12 -18.99
C ALA A 364 8.60 -14.77 -20.32
N ASP A 365 7.93 -14.02 -21.20
CA ASP A 365 7.85 -14.40 -22.62
C ASP A 365 9.23 -14.39 -23.27
N LYS A 366 10.15 -13.53 -22.78
CA LYS A 366 11.54 -13.48 -23.24
C LYS A 366 12.50 -13.08 -22.12
N ILE A 367 13.52 -13.90 -21.90
CA ILE A 367 14.64 -13.62 -21.00
C ILE A 367 15.82 -13.13 -21.83
N VAL A 368 16.26 -11.91 -21.53
CA VAL A 368 17.43 -11.27 -22.14
C VAL A 368 18.57 -11.32 -21.13
N MET A 369 19.71 -11.87 -21.53
CA MET A 369 20.89 -11.92 -20.66
C MET A 369 22.02 -11.04 -21.20
N ASP A 370 22.74 -10.40 -20.30
CA ASP A 370 23.95 -9.65 -20.68
C ASP A 370 24.95 -10.55 -21.43
N PRO A 371 25.58 -10.11 -22.55
CA PRO A 371 26.48 -10.96 -23.33
C PRO A 371 27.77 -11.38 -22.62
N VAL A 372 28.17 -10.67 -21.56
CA VAL A 372 29.41 -10.90 -20.80
C VAL A 372 29.06 -11.09 -19.32
N SER A 373 28.37 -12.19 -19.04
CA SER A 373 27.96 -12.59 -17.69
C SER A 373 28.01 -14.12 -17.52
N ALA A 374 27.72 -14.58 -16.30
CA ALA A 374 27.47 -15.96 -15.96
C ALA A 374 26.41 -16.07 -14.87
N MET A 375 25.78 -17.24 -14.80
CA MET A 375 24.81 -17.57 -13.76
C MET A 375 25.09 -18.94 -13.15
N GLN A 376 24.49 -19.21 -11.98
CA GLN A 376 24.68 -20.45 -11.24
C GLN A 376 23.31 -21.02 -10.84
N LEU A 377 23.10 -22.31 -11.13
CA LEU A 377 21.86 -23.00 -10.78
C LEU A 377 22.18 -24.27 -9.97
N PRO A 378 22.74 -24.14 -8.75
CA PRO A 378 23.24 -25.30 -7.98
C PRO A 378 22.13 -26.09 -7.25
N GLY A 379 20.86 -25.75 -7.44
CA GLY A 379 19.76 -26.23 -6.59
C GLY A 379 19.73 -25.51 -5.24
N TYR A 380 19.28 -26.21 -4.20
CA TYR A 380 19.12 -25.67 -2.86
C TYR A 380 19.92 -26.48 -1.83
N SER A 381 20.46 -25.78 -0.83
CA SER A 381 21.19 -26.39 0.28
C SER A 381 20.90 -25.63 1.57
N ALA A 382 20.83 -26.37 2.67
CA ALA A 382 20.55 -25.83 4.00
C ALA A 382 21.67 -26.23 4.97
N GLY A 383 22.43 -25.27 5.48
CA GLY A 383 23.56 -25.49 6.39
C GLY A 383 23.45 -24.71 7.69
N LYS A 384 24.22 -25.12 8.71
CA LYS A 384 24.32 -24.41 10.00
C LYS A 384 25.75 -24.46 10.54
N THR A 385 26.12 -23.42 11.26
CA THR A 385 27.36 -23.38 12.05
C THR A 385 27.07 -23.83 13.47
N TYR A 386 27.92 -24.71 14.03
CA TYR A 386 27.79 -25.22 15.39
C TYR A 386 28.87 -24.61 16.29
N MET A 387 28.44 -24.06 17.42
CA MET A 387 29.22 -23.28 18.37
C MET A 387 29.54 -24.03 19.68
N LYS A 388 29.02 -25.24 19.90
CA LYS A 388 29.29 -26.02 21.13
C LYS A 388 30.79 -26.07 21.45
N GLY A 389 31.62 -26.49 20.49
CA GLY A 389 33.08 -26.55 20.68
C GLY A 389 33.72 -25.18 20.92
N THR A 390 33.12 -24.08 20.44
CA THR A 390 33.56 -22.71 20.75
C THR A 390 33.23 -22.35 22.19
N LEU A 391 32.00 -22.62 22.65
CA LEU A 391 31.56 -22.36 24.02
C LEU A 391 32.41 -23.14 25.03
N GLU A 392 32.69 -24.42 24.74
CA GLU A 392 33.56 -25.26 25.58
C GLU A 392 34.98 -24.67 25.73
N LYS A 393 35.57 -24.17 24.64
CA LYS A 393 36.88 -23.51 24.68
C LYS A 393 36.89 -22.21 25.49
N LEU A 394 35.77 -21.50 25.50
CA LEU A 394 35.59 -20.27 26.30
C LEU A 394 35.24 -20.56 27.77
N GLY A 395 35.09 -21.83 28.16
CA GLY A 395 34.66 -22.20 29.51
C GLY A 395 33.18 -21.89 29.79
N ILE A 396 32.36 -21.72 28.75
CA ILE A 396 30.93 -21.45 28.86
C ILE A 396 30.19 -22.78 28.66
N GLY A 397 29.43 -23.19 29.66
CA GLY A 397 28.51 -24.31 29.56
C GLY A 397 27.18 -23.86 28.99
N PHE A 398 26.55 -24.72 28.18
CA PHE A 398 25.18 -24.55 27.71
C PHE A 398 24.40 -25.84 27.95
N ASP A 399 23.31 -25.75 28.70
CA ASP A 399 22.37 -26.84 28.94
C ASP A 399 21.12 -26.63 28.07
N GLU A 400 20.88 -27.54 27.13
CA GLU A 400 19.76 -27.42 26.19
C GLU A 400 18.47 -27.97 26.83
N TRP A 401 17.43 -27.15 26.83
CA TRP A 401 16.10 -27.54 27.32
C TRP A 401 15.16 -27.72 26.14
N ARG A 402 15.42 -28.81 25.41
CA ARG A 402 14.60 -29.22 24.28
C ARG A 402 13.80 -30.46 24.66
N PHE A 403 12.49 -30.31 24.67
CA PHE A 403 11.56 -31.38 25.01
C PHE A 403 10.78 -31.91 23.80
N PHE A 404 10.91 -31.26 22.63
CA PHE A 404 10.13 -31.56 21.43
C PHE A 404 11.02 -31.99 20.26
N LYS A 405 10.56 -33.00 19.51
CA LYS A 405 11.38 -33.71 18.50
C LYS A 405 12.01 -32.77 17.47
N TYR A 406 11.29 -31.78 16.96
CA TYR A 406 11.74 -30.97 15.82
C TYR A 406 12.17 -29.55 16.19
N LYS A 407 11.96 -29.11 17.43
CA LYS A 407 12.34 -27.77 17.89
C LYS A 407 13.88 -27.67 18.03
N SER A 408 14.56 -27.16 17.02
CA SER A 408 16.03 -27.27 16.88
C SER A 408 16.81 -25.96 17.03
N ALA A 409 16.18 -24.87 17.47
CA ALA A 409 16.77 -23.53 17.53
C ALA A 409 18.03 -23.39 18.41
N MET A 410 18.26 -24.35 19.31
CA MET A 410 19.38 -24.37 20.25
C MET A 410 20.42 -25.45 19.91
N GLU A 411 20.21 -26.27 18.87
CA GLU A 411 21.17 -27.32 18.49
C GLU A 411 22.54 -26.75 18.12
N THR A 412 22.58 -25.56 17.54
CA THR A 412 23.84 -24.88 17.18
C THR A 412 24.70 -24.57 18.39
N LEU A 413 24.13 -24.50 19.60
CA LEU A 413 24.84 -24.21 20.84
C LEU A 413 25.16 -25.48 21.64
N SER A 414 24.34 -26.52 21.52
CA SER A 414 24.43 -27.75 22.32
C SER A 414 25.04 -28.95 21.61
N ARG A 415 25.22 -28.88 20.28
CA ARG A 415 25.71 -29.98 19.45
C ARG A 415 26.85 -29.54 18.52
N ASP A 416 27.50 -30.53 17.93
CA ASP A 416 28.54 -30.36 16.90
C ASP A 416 27.99 -30.58 15.48
N LYS A 417 26.76 -31.10 15.36
CA LYS A 417 26.08 -31.40 14.10
C LYS A 417 24.57 -31.54 14.31
N ALA A 418 23.84 -31.49 13.19
CA ALA A 418 22.39 -31.62 13.17
C ALA A 418 21.90 -32.97 13.66
N SER A 419 20.81 -32.97 14.42
CA SER A 419 20.03 -34.17 14.73
C SER A 419 19.33 -34.73 13.51
N GLU A 420 18.97 -36.01 13.56
CA GLU A 420 18.22 -36.65 12.47
C GLU A 420 16.85 -35.99 12.24
N ALA A 421 16.16 -35.59 13.31
CA ALA A 421 14.89 -34.85 13.18
C ALA A 421 15.06 -33.48 12.51
N ASP A 422 16.17 -32.80 12.79
CA ASP A 422 16.45 -31.49 12.22
C ASP A 422 16.94 -31.57 10.77
N LYS A 423 17.66 -32.64 10.41
CA LYS A 423 17.95 -32.98 9.00
C LYS A 423 16.67 -33.31 8.24
N GLU A 424 15.80 -34.12 8.81
CA GLU A 424 14.52 -34.54 8.22
C GLU A 424 13.66 -33.33 7.84
N GLN A 425 13.39 -32.41 8.78
CA GLN A 425 12.55 -31.24 8.48
C GLN A 425 13.20 -30.26 7.49
N ARG A 426 14.53 -30.11 7.52
CA ARG A 426 15.23 -29.25 6.56
C ARG A 426 15.25 -29.85 5.17
N GLN A 427 15.46 -31.15 5.05
CA GLN A 427 15.43 -31.83 3.77
C GLN A 427 14.05 -31.66 3.13
N ALA A 428 12.97 -31.82 3.91
CA ALA A 428 11.61 -31.57 3.41
C ALA A 428 11.43 -30.15 2.86
N LEU A 429 11.92 -29.11 3.54
CA LEU A 429 11.87 -27.74 3.01
C LEU A 429 12.69 -27.56 1.72
N VAL A 430 13.89 -28.14 1.68
CA VAL A 430 14.77 -28.09 0.49
C VAL A 430 14.11 -28.78 -0.70
N ASP A 431 13.51 -29.95 -0.47
CA ASP A 431 12.79 -30.72 -1.49
C ASP A 431 11.60 -29.90 -2.02
N ASP A 432 10.75 -29.34 -1.14
CA ASP A 432 9.61 -28.52 -1.54
C ASP A 432 10.02 -27.28 -2.36
N PHE A 433 11.09 -26.59 -1.93
CA PHE A 433 11.58 -25.41 -2.66
C PHE A 433 12.15 -25.80 -4.01
N TYR A 434 12.88 -26.91 -4.08
CA TYR A 434 13.42 -27.44 -5.33
C TYR A 434 12.32 -27.86 -6.30
N ASP A 435 11.36 -28.63 -5.83
CA ASP A 435 10.27 -29.16 -6.64
C ASP A 435 9.35 -28.05 -7.14
N LEU A 436 9.07 -27.03 -6.32
CA LEU A 436 8.37 -25.82 -6.76
C LEU A 436 9.12 -25.12 -7.89
N ALA A 437 10.40 -24.80 -7.68
CA ALA A 437 11.20 -24.09 -8.66
C ALA A 437 11.33 -24.89 -9.97
N LYS A 438 11.62 -26.20 -9.88
CA LYS A 438 11.70 -27.12 -11.01
C LYS A 438 10.38 -27.17 -11.77
N SER A 439 9.27 -27.41 -11.09
CA SER A 439 7.93 -27.50 -11.70
C SER A 439 7.58 -26.21 -12.44
N ASP A 440 7.78 -25.06 -11.80
CA ASP A 440 7.48 -23.75 -12.37
C ASP A 440 8.38 -23.42 -13.57
N ILE A 441 9.69 -23.68 -13.47
CA ILE A 441 10.64 -23.47 -14.57
C ILE A 441 10.26 -24.36 -15.75
N LEU A 442 10.03 -25.65 -15.54
CA LEU A 442 9.69 -26.59 -16.61
C LEU A 442 8.34 -26.27 -17.25
N THR A 443 7.38 -25.76 -16.48
CA THR A 443 6.09 -25.30 -17.01
C THR A 443 6.27 -24.08 -17.92
N SER A 444 7.12 -23.13 -17.54
CA SER A 444 7.37 -21.92 -18.36
C SER A 444 8.39 -22.16 -19.49
N ARG A 445 9.25 -23.16 -19.36
CA ARG A 445 10.39 -23.45 -20.24
C ARG A 445 10.43 -24.94 -20.60
N PRO A 446 9.41 -25.47 -21.30
CA PRO A 446 9.27 -26.90 -21.59
C PRO A 446 10.46 -27.50 -22.35
N GLN A 447 11.23 -26.68 -23.08
CA GLN A 447 12.46 -27.11 -23.76
C GLN A 447 13.55 -27.61 -22.81
N LEU A 448 13.48 -27.27 -21.51
CA LEU A 448 14.46 -27.69 -20.51
C LEU A 448 14.16 -29.07 -19.91
N THR A 449 13.00 -29.67 -20.21
CA THR A 449 12.51 -30.89 -19.54
C THR A 449 13.53 -32.03 -19.51
N THR A 450 14.28 -32.24 -20.59
CA THR A 450 15.26 -33.34 -20.69
C THR A 450 16.67 -32.98 -20.23
N THR A 451 16.95 -31.68 -20.05
CA THR A 451 18.31 -31.18 -19.75
C THR A 451 18.42 -30.55 -18.37
N PHE A 452 17.31 -30.23 -17.70
CA PHE A 452 17.30 -29.51 -16.42
C PHE A 452 18.17 -30.20 -15.37
N ASP A 453 17.96 -31.49 -15.13
CA ASP A 453 18.72 -32.22 -14.11
C ASP A 453 20.21 -32.33 -14.46
N ASP A 454 20.57 -32.42 -15.75
CA ASP A 454 21.97 -32.36 -16.18
C ASP A 454 22.59 -30.98 -15.93
N ILE A 455 21.84 -29.91 -16.22
CA ILE A 455 22.27 -28.54 -15.98
C ILE A 455 22.56 -28.33 -14.49
N ILE A 456 21.61 -28.69 -13.62
CA ILE A 456 21.75 -28.50 -12.17
C ILE A 456 22.92 -29.32 -11.61
N ASN A 457 23.05 -30.59 -12.01
CA ASN A 457 24.01 -31.51 -11.39
C ASN A 457 25.44 -31.40 -11.96
N ASN A 458 25.59 -30.98 -13.23
CA ASN A 458 26.89 -31.03 -13.92
C ASN A 458 27.44 -29.66 -14.33
N LYS A 459 26.70 -28.55 -14.16
CA LYS A 459 27.17 -27.19 -14.48
C LYS A 459 27.43 -26.37 -13.21
N VAL A 460 28.71 -26.13 -12.93
CA VAL A 460 29.13 -25.25 -11.81
C VAL A 460 28.87 -23.77 -12.14
N LEU A 461 29.15 -23.37 -13.38
CA LEU A 461 28.98 -22.01 -13.86
C LEU A 461 28.50 -22.04 -15.31
N ILE A 462 27.48 -21.25 -15.61
CA ILE A 462 26.85 -21.20 -16.93
C ILE A 462 27.13 -19.82 -17.52
N SER A 463 28.01 -19.76 -18.54
CA SER A 463 28.29 -18.51 -19.25
C SER A 463 27.06 -18.04 -20.04
N SER A 464 26.94 -16.75 -20.36
CA SER A 464 25.83 -16.25 -21.19
C SER A 464 25.67 -17.02 -22.51
N ARG A 465 26.79 -17.42 -23.14
CA ARG A 465 26.77 -18.21 -24.38
C ARG A 465 26.21 -19.61 -24.15
N ASP A 466 26.55 -20.23 -23.04
CA ASP A 466 26.04 -21.56 -22.70
C ASP A 466 24.58 -21.48 -22.25
N ALA A 467 24.19 -20.44 -21.50
CA ALA A 467 22.79 -20.19 -21.14
C ALA A 467 21.91 -20.08 -22.39
N LEU A 468 22.37 -19.37 -23.43
CA LEU A 468 21.66 -19.30 -24.71
C LEU A 468 21.59 -20.67 -25.41
N LYS A 469 22.72 -21.38 -25.52
CA LYS A 469 22.78 -22.71 -26.17
C LYS A 469 21.91 -23.76 -25.47
N LEU A 470 21.83 -23.70 -24.15
CA LEU A 470 21.03 -24.59 -23.31
C LEU A 470 19.55 -24.22 -23.29
N GLY A 471 19.16 -23.09 -23.91
CA GLY A 471 17.78 -22.61 -23.91
C GLY A 471 17.31 -22.04 -22.56
N LEU A 472 18.25 -21.72 -21.66
CA LEU A 472 17.96 -21.06 -20.38
C LEU A 472 17.52 -19.61 -20.59
N VAL A 473 18.10 -18.93 -21.58
CA VAL A 473 17.79 -17.55 -21.96
C VAL A 473 17.50 -17.48 -23.46
N ASP A 474 16.76 -16.47 -23.89
CA ASP A 474 16.24 -16.39 -25.27
C ASP A 474 17.13 -15.55 -26.18
N THR A 475 17.85 -14.57 -25.62
CA THR A 475 18.77 -13.75 -26.40
C THR A 475 19.84 -13.14 -25.52
N LEU A 476 20.98 -12.82 -26.14
CA LEU A 476 22.05 -12.04 -25.51
C LEU A 476 22.02 -10.62 -26.07
N ALA A 477 21.85 -9.63 -25.20
CA ALA A 477 21.82 -8.22 -25.59
C ALA A 477 22.10 -7.31 -24.39
N ARG A 478 22.44 -6.05 -24.65
CA ARG A 478 22.59 -5.05 -23.59
C ARG A 478 21.24 -4.42 -23.27
N TYR A 479 21.16 -3.78 -22.10
CA TYR A 479 19.94 -3.12 -21.65
C TYR A 479 19.35 -2.12 -22.68
N ASP A 480 20.20 -1.40 -23.39
CA ASP A 480 19.79 -0.41 -24.40
C ASP A 480 19.07 -1.03 -25.61
N ASP A 481 19.21 -2.34 -25.83
CA ASP A 481 18.57 -3.05 -26.93
C ASP A 481 17.16 -3.56 -26.58
N LEU A 482 16.72 -3.44 -25.31
CA LEU A 482 15.46 -4.02 -24.84
C LEU A 482 14.24 -3.40 -25.53
N GLU A 483 14.29 -2.13 -25.91
CA GLU A 483 13.22 -1.48 -26.68
C GLU A 483 12.98 -2.20 -28.01
N LYS A 484 14.04 -2.38 -28.80
CA LYS A 484 13.97 -3.07 -30.11
C LYS A 484 13.56 -4.52 -29.97
N ILE A 485 14.06 -5.21 -28.94
CA ILE A 485 13.69 -6.59 -28.64
C ILE A 485 12.20 -6.70 -28.37
N PHE A 486 11.64 -5.76 -27.60
CA PHE A 486 10.21 -5.74 -27.31
C PHE A 486 9.39 -5.37 -28.54
N GLU A 487 9.81 -4.37 -29.33
CA GLU A 487 9.15 -4.00 -30.60
C GLU A 487 9.02 -5.20 -31.54
N GLY A 488 10.09 -6.00 -31.67
CA GLY A 488 10.07 -7.24 -32.45
C GLY A 488 9.14 -8.31 -31.88
N LEU A 489 8.96 -8.36 -30.56
CA LEU A 489 8.05 -9.32 -29.91
C LEU A 489 6.57 -8.97 -30.15
N VAL A 490 6.23 -7.68 -30.20
CA VAL A 490 4.85 -7.21 -30.41
C VAL A 490 4.55 -6.75 -31.84
N ASN A 491 5.54 -6.77 -32.74
CA ASN A 491 5.45 -6.27 -34.12
C ASN A 491 4.84 -4.86 -34.22
N SER A 492 5.19 -3.98 -33.29
CA SER A 492 4.67 -2.61 -33.24
C SER A 492 5.70 -1.67 -32.65
N SER A 493 5.74 -0.41 -33.10
CA SER A 493 6.57 0.60 -32.45
C SER A 493 6.02 0.91 -31.06
N ILE A 494 6.92 0.97 -30.09
CA ILE A 494 6.56 1.19 -28.69
C ILE A 494 7.19 2.47 -28.13
N SER A 495 6.82 2.82 -26.90
CA SER A 495 7.52 3.81 -26.09
C SER A 495 7.72 3.27 -24.68
N LEU A 496 8.96 3.27 -24.22
CA LEU A 496 9.29 2.87 -22.84
C LEU A 496 8.82 3.93 -21.83
N LYS A 497 8.16 3.47 -20.76
CA LYS A 497 7.69 4.31 -19.64
C LYS A 497 8.20 3.75 -18.31
N SER A 498 8.98 4.53 -17.58
CA SER A 498 9.49 4.14 -16.25
C SER A 498 8.40 4.21 -15.17
N LEU A 499 8.17 3.09 -14.49
CA LEU A 499 7.23 2.96 -13.38
C LEU A 499 7.75 3.56 -12.06
N ALA A 500 9.07 3.77 -11.90
CA ALA A 500 9.60 4.46 -10.71
C ALA A 500 9.09 5.91 -10.62
N SER A 501 8.68 6.50 -11.75
CA SER A 501 8.09 7.85 -11.84
C SER A 501 6.56 7.87 -11.70
N SER A 502 5.89 6.71 -11.69
CA SER A 502 4.42 6.61 -11.64
C SER A 502 3.84 6.58 -10.22
N SER A 503 4.69 6.65 -9.18
CA SER A 503 4.28 6.58 -7.76
C SER A 503 3.26 7.63 -7.29
N LYS A 504 2.82 8.57 -8.15
CA LYS A 504 1.64 9.43 -7.94
C LYS A 504 0.86 9.79 -9.22
N LYS A 505 1.00 9.03 -10.32
CA LYS A 505 0.22 9.27 -11.54
C LYS A 505 -0.79 8.15 -11.75
N HIS A 506 -1.65 7.95 -10.75
CA HIS A 506 -2.91 7.29 -11.02
C HIS A 506 -3.68 8.16 -12.02
N LEU A 507 -4.45 7.52 -12.89
CA LEU A 507 -5.59 8.20 -13.49
C LEU A 507 -6.37 8.91 -12.37
N PRO A 508 -6.99 10.07 -12.66
CA PRO A 508 -7.92 10.73 -11.76
C PRO A 508 -8.74 9.74 -10.94
N ASP A 509 -8.55 9.75 -9.62
CA ASP A 509 -9.34 8.88 -8.77
C ASP A 509 -10.70 9.54 -8.50
N ASP A 510 -11.43 9.78 -9.60
CA ASP A 510 -12.65 10.58 -9.70
C ASP A 510 -13.83 9.81 -10.33
N ASN A 511 -13.62 8.56 -10.75
CA ASN A 511 -14.67 7.71 -11.32
C ASN A 511 -15.81 7.52 -10.31
N LEU A 512 -15.48 7.39 -9.03
CA LEU A 512 -16.44 7.09 -7.97
C LEU A 512 -16.67 8.30 -7.07
N TRP A 513 -17.94 8.67 -6.86
CA TRP A 513 -18.30 9.64 -5.83
C TRP A 513 -18.37 9.00 -4.43
N GLY A 514 -18.15 9.84 -3.42
CA GLY A 514 -18.29 9.45 -2.02
C GLY A 514 -16.98 9.00 -1.40
N LYS A 515 -17.07 8.63 -0.13
CA LYS A 515 -15.92 8.18 0.64
C LYS A 515 -15.55 6.75 0.23
N LYS A 516 -14.28 6.52 -0.12
CA LYS A 516 -13.78 5.16 -0.37
C LYS A 516 -13.69 4.37 0.93
N ASN A 517 -14.20 3.14 0.87
CA ASN A 517 -13.93 2.14 1.89
C ASN A 517 -12.43 1.79 1.85
N LYS A 518 -11.91 1.33 2.99
CA LYS A 518 -10.48 1.09 3.16
C LYS A 518 -10.20 -0.33 3.59
N ILE A 519 -9.04 -0.84 3.19
CA ILE A 519 -8.43 -2.06 3.73
C ILE A 519 -7.12 -1.66 4.39
N ALA A 520 -6.97 -2.04 5.65
CA ALA A 520 -5.72 -1.77 6.38
C ALA A 520 -4.75 -2.92 6.17
N VAL A 521 -3.54 -2.61 5.68
CA VAL A 521 -2.41 -3.54 5.68
C VAL A 521 -1.54 -3.18 6.88
N ILE A 522 -1.41 -4.10 7.82
CA ILE A 522 -0.65 -3.91 9.06
C ILE A 522 0.56 -4.85 9.01
N TYR A 523 1.77 -4.31 9.15
CA TYR A 523 2.99 -5.10 9.05
C TYR A 523 3.48 -5.56 10.42
N ALA A 524 3.66 -6.87 10.60
CA ALA A 524 4.25 -7.53 11.76
C ALA A 524 5.57 -8.19 11.33
N LEU A 525 6.67 -7.42 11.42
CA LEU A 525 7.97 -7.78 10.84
C LEU A 525 9.04 -8.00 11.93
N GLY A 526 9.81 -9.09 11.79
CA GLY A 526 10.93 -9.42 12.67
C GLY A 526 10.54 -10.29 13.87
N ALA A 527 11.46 -10.42 14.83
CA ALA A 527 11.22 -11.18 16.06
C ALA A 527 10.13 -10.51 16.91
N CYS A 528 9.28 -11.31 17.55
CA CYS A 528 8.21 -10.82 18.43
C CYS A 528 8.77 -10.49 19.82
N ALA A 529 8.63 -9.25 20.26
CA ALA A 529 8.94 -8.85 21.62
C ALA A 529 8.01 -7.73 22.08
N MET A 530 8.02 -7.41 23.37
CA MET A 530 7.13 -6.36 23.88
C MET A 530 7.49 -4.97 23.32
N ASP A 531 8.79 -4.66 23.28
CA ASP A 531 9.30 -3.31 23.02
C ASP A 531 10.43 -3.26 21.95
N GLU A 532 10.80 -4.40 21.34
CA GLU A 532 11.72 -4.52 20.18
C GLU A 532 11.10 -5.37 19.05
N GLY A 533 11.65 -5.30 17.82
CA GLY A 533 11.14 -6.06 16.67
C GLY A 533 9.65 -5.78 16.38
N ILE A 534 8.81 -6.83 16.38
CA ILE A 534 7.35 -6.68 16.43
C ILE A 534 6.98 -6.18 17.82
N THR A 535 7.06 -4.87 18.00
CA THR A 535 6.65 -4.14 19.20
C THR A 535 5.17 -4.40 19.51
N ALA A 536 4.88 -5.42 20.33
CA ALA A 536 3.53 -5.93 20.52
C ALA A 536 2.53 -4.86 20.97
N ARG A 537 2.96 -3.92 21.83
CA ARG A 537 2.12 -2.80 22.28
C ARG A 537 1.77 -1.83 21.15
N ARG A 538 2.70 -1.55 20.26
CA ARG A 538 2.48 -0.66 19.11
C ARG A 538 1.60 -1.35 18.07
N LEU A 539 1.93 -2.58 17.69
CA LEU A 539 1.17 -3.33 16.70
C LEU A 539 -0.29 -3.48 17.12
N ILE A 540 -0.58 -3.78 18.39
CA ILE A 540 -1.97 -3.89 18.82
C ILE A 540 -2.71 -2.55 18.83
N ASN A 541 -2.00 -1.44 19.05
CA ASN A 541 -2.59 -0.10 18.95
C ASN A 541 -2.93 0.22 17.50
N ASP A 542 -2.09 -0.17 16.54
CA ASP A 542 -2.38 -0.04 15.10
C ASP A 542 -3.59 -0.88 14.70
N VAL A 543 -3.66 -2.15 15.15
CA VAL A 543 -4.83 -3.02 14.95
C VAL A 543 -6.09 -2.39 15.57
N ARG A 544 -6.00 -1.86 16.80
CA ARG A 544 -7.12 -1.18 17.48
C ARG A 544 -7.58 0.05 16.70
N ALA A 545 -6.65 0.87 16.22
CA ALA A 545 -6.96 2.07 15.44
C ALA A 545 -7.65 1.70 14.12
N ALA A 546 -7.14 0.69 13.41
CA ALA A 546 -7.75 0.18 12.18
C ALA A 546 -9.15 -0.41 12.44
N ALA A 547 -9.33 -1.15 13.54
CA ALA A 547 -10.62 -1.72 13.92
C ALA A 547 -11.64 -0.66 14.35
N ALA A 548 -11.23 0.39 15.05
CA ALA A 548 -12.10 1.49 15.48
C ALA A 548 -12.53 2.41 14.33
N ASN A 549 -11.74 2.50 13.26
CA ASN A 549 -12.05 3.35 12.11
C ASN A 549 -13.19 2.76 11.26
N SER A 550 -14.32 3.47 11.15
CA SER A 550 -15.49 3.01 10.39
C SER A 550 -15.28 2.87 8.88
N ASP A 551 -14.23 3.49 8.33
CA ASP A 551 -13.91 3.45 6.90
C ASP A 551 -13.17 2.19 6.52
N ILE A 552 -12.39 1.64 7.46
CA ILE A 552 -11.67 0.39 7.29
C ILE A 552 -12.68 -0.75 7.43
N LYS A 553 -12.84 -1.55 6.40
CA LYS A 553 -13.82 -2.65 6.38
C LYS A 553 -13.20 -4.02 6.62
N ALA A 554 -11.89 -4.16 6.35
CA ALA A 554 -11.12 -5.37 6.62
C ALA A 554 -9.68 -5.03 6.98
N ILE A 555 -9.01 -5.96 7.66
CA ILE A 555 -7.62 -5.88 8.07
C ILE A 555 -6.86 -7.03 7.40
N VAL A 556 -5.73 -6.70 6.78
CA VAL A 556 -4.71 -7.65 6.33
C VAL A 556 -3.50 -7.49 7.24
N LEU A 557 -3.12 -8.55 7.95
CA LEU A 557 -1.90 -8.59 8.74
C LEU A 557 -0.81 -9.30 7.92
N ARG A 558 0.22 -8.55 7.49
CA ARG A 558 1.39 -9.11 6.82
C ARG A 558 2.41 -9.54 7.88
N VAL A 559 2.56 -10.84 8.08
CA VAL A 559 3.43 -11.42 9.11
C VAL A 559 4.70 -11.95 8.46
N ASP A 560 5.85 -11.40 8.83
CA ASP A 560 7.17 -11.91 8.43
C ASP A 560 8.06 -12.02 9.68
N SER A 561 7.90 -13.12 10.41
CA SER A 561 8.40 -13.31 11.76
C SER A 561 8.88 -14.74 12.05
N PRO A 562 10.11 -14.91 12.59
CA PRO A 562 10.59 -16.19 13.10
C PRO A 562 9.97 -16.57 14.46
N GLY A 563 9.13 -15.71 15.05
CA GLY A 563 8.62 -15.86 16.41
C GLY A 563 9.36 -14.97 17.41
N GLY A 564 9.35 -15.31 18.69
CA GLY A 564 9.90 -14.48 19.76
C GLY A 564 9.35 -14.79 21.15
N ASP A 565 9.02 -13.77 21.91
CA ASP A 565 8.33 -13.84 23.19
C ASP A 565 6.89 -14.37 22.99
N GLY A 566 6.56 -15.45 23.70
CA GLY A 566 5.23 -16.07 23.67
C GLY A 566 4.15 -15.18 24.29
N LYS A 567 4.48 -14.40 25.31
CA LYS A 567 3.55 -13.45 25.93
C LYS A 567 3.20 -12.32 24.97
N ALA A 568 4.21 -11.76 24.30
CA ALA A 568 4.01 -10.75 23.26
C ALA A 568 3.13 -11.30 22.13
N SER A 569 3.42 -12.52 21.67
CA SER A 569 2.69 -13.20 20.62
C SER A 569 1.22 -13.44 21.00
N ASP A 570 0.98 -13.94 22.22
CA ASP A 570 -0.36 -14.20 22.74
C ASP A 570 -1.19 -12.92 22.90
N TYR A 571 -0.55 -11.85 23.40
CA TYR A 571 -1.21 -10.56 23.57
C TYR A 571 -1.70 -9.98 22.23
N ILE A 572 -0.92 -10.11 21.16
CA ILE A 572 -1.35 -9.70 19.82
C ILE A 572 -2.46 -10.63 19.29
N ALA A 573 -2.29 -11.94 19.44
CA ALA A 573 -3.25 -12.94 18.95
C ALA A 573 -4.64 -12.78 19.60
N ASP A 574 -4.70 -12.56 20.92
CA ASP A 574 -5.96 -12.29 21.62
C ASP A 574 -6.62 -11.01 21.13
N GLY A 575 -5.81 -9.98 20.88
CA GLY A 575 -6.26 -8.75 20.26
C GLY A 575 -6.87 -8.96 18.88
N LEU A 576 -6.21 -9.71 17.99
CA LEU A 576 -6.73 -10.05 16.66
C LEU A 576 -8.04 -10.86 16.75
N LYS A 577 -8.09 -11.85 17.64
CA LYS A 577 -9.30 -12.65 17.91
C LYS A 577 -10.48 -11.78 18.31
N LYS A 578 -10.25 -10.71 19.09
CA LYS A 578 -11.29 -9.75 19.47
C LYS A 578 -11.84 -9.00 18.25
N TYR A 579 -10.98 -8.57 17.33
CA TYR A 579 -11.40 -7.74 16.18
C TYR A 579 -11.93 -8.56 15.00
N ALA A 580 -11.51 -9.81 14.83
CA ALA A 580 -12.04 -10.76 13.85
C ALA A 580 -13.58 -10.94 13.99
N LYS A 581 -14.13 -10.71 15.19
CA LYS A 581 -15.59 -10.74 15.43
C LYS A 581 -16.36 -9.60 14.74
N HIS A 582 -15.69 -8.53 14.35
CA HIS A 582 -16.35 -7.30 13.86
C HIS A 582 -15.96 -6.95 12.41
N LYS A 583 -14.76 -7.34 11.98
CA LYS A 583 -14.25 -7.10 10.63
C LYS A 583 -13.43 -8.32 10.19
N PRO A 584 -13.45 -8.68 8.90
CA PRO A 584 -12.55 -9.72 8.40
C PRO A 584 -11.09 -9.38 8.70
N VAL A 585 -10.37 -10.35 9.28
CA VAL A 585 -8.93 -10.31 9.52
C VAL A 585 -8.28 -11.42 8.71
N ILE A 586 -7.50 -11.01 7.72
CA ILE A 586 -6.77 -11.91 6.82
C ILE A 586 -5.29 -11.82 7.16
N VAL A 587 -4.62 -12.95 7.27
CA VAL A 587 -3.16 -12.98 7.45
C VAL A 587 -2.50 -13.36 6.14
N SER A 588 -1.50 -12.57 5.75
CA SER A 588 -0.56 -12.89 4.67
C SER A 588 0.77 -13.21 5.32
N GLN A 589 1.20 -14.47 5.26
CA GLN A 589 2.52 -14.86 5.73
C GLN A 589 3.55 -14.54 4.65
N GLY A 590 4.64 -13.87 5.04
CA GLY A 590 5.76 -13.56 4.18
C GLY A 590 6.73 -14.72 4.09
N SER A 591 8.01 -14.37 4.05
CA SER A 591 9.12 -15.30 4.04
C SER A 591 9.07 -16.31 5.20
N VAL A 592 8.77 -15.84 6.41
CA VAL A 592 8.63 -16.70 7.58
C VAL A 592 7.44 -16.28 8.44
N ALA A 593 6.68 -17.24 8.97
CA ALA A 593 5.63 -17.00 9.95
C ALA A 593 5.47 -18.24 10.82
N ALA A 594 6.48 -18.52 11.64
CA ALA A 594 6.53 -19.73 12.47
C ALA A 594 6.70 -19.39 13.95
N SER A 595 6.44 -20.37 14.81
CA SER A 595 6.52 -20.24 16.26
C SER A 595 5.64 -19.08 16.74
N GLY A 596 6.17 -18.05 17.40
CA GLY A 596 5.41 -16.83 17.73
C GLY A 596 4.71 -16.20 16.52
N GLY A 597 5.33 -16.20 15.33
CA GLY A 597 4.71 -15.69 14.10
C GLY A 597 3.46 -16.46 13.67
N TYR A 598 3.45 -17.79 13.88
CA TYR A 598 2.25 -18.59 13.66
C TYR A 598 1.18 -18.35 14.74
N TRP A 599 1.61 -18.15 15.99
CA TRP A 599 0.72 -17.77 17.09
C TRP A 599 -0.05 -16.47 16.76
N LEU A 600 0.61 -15.47 16.18
CA LEU A 600 -0.05 -14.24 15.70
C LEU A 600 -1.14 -14.53 14.65
N SER A 601 -0.93 -15.58 13.85
CA SER A 601 -1.73 -15.89 12.66
C SER A 601 -2.99 -16.72 12.98
N MET A 602 -2.95 -17.55 14.01
CA MET A 602 -3.87 -18.68 14.18
C MET A 602 -5.37 -18.33 14.30
N TYR A 603 -5.70 -17.11 14.75
CA TYR A 603 -7.10 -16.64 14.91
C TYR A 603 -7.65 -15.87 13.71
N ALA A 604 -6.90 -15.76 12.61
CA ALA A 604 -7.38 -15.08 11.40
C ALA A 604 -8.50 -15.87 10.72
N ASP A 605 -9.38 -15.14 10.01
CA ASP A 605 -10.46 -15.74 9.21
C ASP A 605 -9.92 -16.53 8.01
N THR A 606 -8.74 -16.14 7.51
CA THR A 606 -8.00 -16.81 6.45
C THR A 606 -6.51 -16.54 6.64
N ILE A 607 -5.70 -17.59 6.61
CA ILE A 607 -4.25 -17.54 6.58
C ILE A 607 -3.78 -17.89 5.17
N LEU A 608 -3.04 -16.98 4.56
CA LEU A 608 -2.34 -17.19 3.30
C LEU A 608 -0.85 -17.34 3.55
N ALA A 609 -0.21 -18.19 2.75
CA ALA A 609 1.25 -18.31 2.69
C ALA A 609 1.69 -18.53 1.24
N ALA A 610 2.87 -18.03 0.87
CA ALA A 610 3.49 -18.45 -0.38
C ALA A 610 3.91 -19.92 -0.26
N PRO A 611 4.01 -20.69 -1.36
CA PRO A 611 4.43 -22.08 -1.33
C PRO A 611 5.76 -22.29 -0.59
N ASN A 612 6.67 -21.32 -0.72
CA ASN A 612 7.99 -21.33 -0.14
C ASN A 612 8.11 -20.57 1.21
N THR A 613 6.99 -20.14 1.81
CA THR A 613 6.97 -19.60 3.18
C THR A 613 7.35 -20.69 4.18
N ILE A 614 8.11 -20.34 5.23
CA ILE A 614 8.35 -21.23 6.37
C ILE A 614 7.35 -20.91 7.50
N THR A 615 6.50 -21.87 7.86
CA THR A 615 5.47 -21.71 8.90
C THR A 615 5.49 -22.85 9.92
N GLY A 616 4.50 -22.90 10.82
CA GLY A 616 4.38 -23.90 11.87
C GLY A 616 5.32 -23.60 13.04
N SER A 617 6.24 -24.52 13.35
CA SER A 617 7.11 -24.52 14.53
C SER A 617 6.37 -24.33 15.86
N ILE A 618 5.22 -24.99 15.97
CA ILE A 618 4.39 -24.99 17.19
C ILE A 618 5.14 -25.79 18.25
N GLY A 619 5.82 -25.08 19.15
CA GLY A 619 6.72 -25.67 20.13
C GLY A 619 7.51 -24.60 20.87
N VAL A 620 8.05 -24.96 22.03
CA VAL A 620 8.78 -24.07 22.95
C VAL A 620 10.21 -24.57 23.11
N ILE A 621 11.18 -23.68 23.22
CA ILE A 621 12.59 -24.05 23.44
C ILE A 621 13.28 -23.08 24.39
N GLY A 622 14.30 -23.54 25.08
CA GLY A 622 15.10 -22.72 25.97
C GLY A 622 16.43 -23.39 26.24
N GLY A 623 17.24 -22.74 27.06
CA GLY A 623 18.49 -23.30 27.53
C GLY A 623 19.08 -22.47 28.65
N TRP A 624 20.15 -22.99 29.22
CA TRP A 624 20.83 -22.40 30.36
C TRP A 624 22.33 -22.28 30.11
N TYR A 625 22.80 -21.04 29.99
CA TYR A 625 24.22 -20.74 30.01
C TYR A 625 24.71 -20.69 31.45
N TYR A 626 25.92 -21.22 31.67
CA TYR A 626 26.56 -21.17 32.97
C TYR A 626 28.09 -21.16 32.86
N ASN A 627 28.73 -20.72 33.93
CA ASN A 627 30.17 -20.76 34.08
C ASN A 627 30.63 -22.21 34.30
N LYS A 628 31.19 -22.82 33.26
CA LYS A 628 31.78 -24.17 33.32
C LYS A 628 33.29 -24.12 33.61
N GLY A 629 33.93 -23.02 33.24
CA GLY A 629 35.35 -22.73 33.42
C GLY A 629 35.75 -21.36 32.86
N LEU A 630 34.78 -20.46 32.65
CA LEU A 630 34.99 -19.10 32.15
C LEU A 630 35.83 -18.29 33.15
N SER A 631 35.60 -18.49 34.46
CA SER A 631 36.44 -17.93 35.52
C SER A 631 37.89 -18.32 35.38
N ASP A 632 38.15 -19.62 35.22
CA ASP A 632 39.51 -20.16 35.18
C ASP A 632 40.26 -19.63 33.95
N TRP A 633 39.54 -19.49 32.83
CA TRP A 633 40.09 -18.95 31.59
C TRP A 633 40.37 -17.44 31.66
N THR A 634 39.47 -16.65 32.26
CA THR A 634 39.55 -15.18 32.27
C THR A 634 40.24 -14.59 33.51
N GLY A 635 40.35 -15.35 34.60
CA GLY A 635 40.73 -14.85 35.92
C GLY A 635 39.64 -14.02 36.62
N LEU A 636 38.43 -13.92 36.07
CA LEU A 636 37.33 -13.19 36.68
C LEU A 636 36.73 -13.97 37.87
N THR A 637 36.54 -13.27 38.98
CA THR A 637 35.92 -13.77 40.20
C THR A 637 34.68 -12.95 40.56
N ALA A 638 33.75 -13.57 41.28
CA ALA A 638 32.58 -12.91 41.83
C ALA A 638 32.25 -13.53 43.19
N ASP A 639 31.73 -12.71 44.10
CA ASP A 639 31.35 -13.08 45.47
C ASP A 639 29.92 -12.59 45.74
N GLN A 640 29.17 -13.30 46.57
CA GLN A 640 27.75 -13.04 46.77
C GLN A 640 27.26 -13.28 48.20
N VAL A 641 26.23 -12.53 48.57
CA VAL A 641 25.43 -12.76 49.78
C VAL A 641 24.02 -13.14 49.38
N SER A 642 23.52 -14.26 49.89
CA SER A 642 22.28 -14.87 49.42
C SER A 642 21.35 -15.23 50.59
N LYS A 643 20.05 -15.04 50.39
CA LYS A 643 18.99 -15.50 51.30
C LYS A 643 17.89 -16.18 50.48
N GLY A 644 17.67 -17.47 50.76
CA GLY A 644 16.81 -18.35 49.98
C GLY A 644 17.62 -19.39 49.21
N GLU A 645 17.11 -20.61 49.10
CA GLU A 645 17.83 -21.78 48.58
C GLU A 645 18.24 -21.67 47.10
N ARG A 646 17.54 -20.86 46.30
CA ARG A 646 17.77 -20.69 44.85
C ARG A 646 18.18 -19.26 44.46
N ALA A 647 18.59 -18.46 45.44
CA ALA A 647 18.93 -17.04 45.22
C ALA A 647 20.19 -16.85 44.37
N ASP A 648 20.97 -17.91 44.16
CA ASP A 648 22.20 -17.96 43.38
C ASP A 648 21.98 -18.27 41.88
N LEU A 649 20.75 -18.60 41.46
CA LEU A 649 20.50 -19.04 40.09
C LEU A 649 20.80 -17.96 39.05
N PHE A 650 20.52 -16.70 39.34
CA PHE A 650 20.70 -15.59 38.38
C PHE A 650 21.89 -14.70 38.70
N THR A 651 22.74 -15.12 39.64
CA THR A 651 23.98 -14.45 39.98
C THR A 651 25.15 -15.13 39.29
N GLY A 652 26.19 -14.37 39.00
CA GLY A 652 27.27 -14.86 38.15
C GLY A 652 28.36 -13.84 37.92
N ILE A 653 29.21 -14.15 36.95
CA ILE A 653 30.29 -13.26 36.54
C ILE A 653 29.81 -12.35 35.43
N THR A 654 29.96 -11.05 35.64
CA THR A 654 29.70 -10.05 34.62
C THR A 654 30.94 -9.84 33.78
N ILE A 655 30.85 -10.17 32.49
CA ILE A 655 31.93 -9.95 31.54
C ILE A 655 32.08 -8.43 31.32
N PRO A 656 33.23 -7.83 31.69
CA PRO A 656 33.47 -6.39 31.50
C PRO A 656 33.31 -6.00 30.03
N LEU A 657 32.91 -4.76 29.76
CA LEU A 657 32.66 -4.19 28.42
C LEU A 657 31.46 -4.77 27.66
N LEU A 658 31.08 -6.04 27.87
CA LEU A 658 29.89 -6.64 27.26
C LEU A 658 28.62 -6.49 28.11
N GLY A 659 28.78 -6.32 29.43
CA GLY A 659 27.65 -6.13 30.36
C GLY A 659 26.78 -7.38 30.53
N ILE A 660 27.34 -8.55 30.23
CA ILE A 660 26.64 -9.84 30.22
C ILE A 660 27.00 -10.61 31.48
N THR A 661 26.01 -11.04 32.25
CA THR A 661 26.19 -11.89 33.44
C THR A 661 26.02 -13.35 33.07
N VAL A 662 27.04 -14.17 33.36
CA VAL A 662 27.01 -15.63 33.16
C VAL A 662 26.84 -16.32 34.52
N PRO A 663 25.75 -17.07 34.76
CA PRO A 663 25.47 -17.71 36.03
C PRO A 663 26.58 -18.61 36.56
N HIS A 664 26.74 -18.69 37.88
CA HIS A 664 27.84 -19.44 38.51
C HIS A 664 27.82 -20.96 38.24
N ARG A 665 26.63 -21.55 38.14
CA ARG A 665 26.46 -23.00 38.05
C ARG A 665 25.34 -23.39 37.09
N ASN A 666 25.33 -24.66 36.70
CA ASN A 666 24.14 -25.24 36.09
C ASN A 666 23.04 -25.47 37.15
N MET A 667 21.81 -25.61 36.69
CA MET A 667 20.67 -25.99 37.53
C MET A 667 20.83 -27.43 38.04
N THR A 668 20.29 -27.67 39.23
CA THR A 668 20.16 -29.00 39.83
C THR A 668 19.06 -29.81 39.13
N PRO A 669 19.04 -31.15 39.26
CA PRO A 669 17.98 -31.97 38.68
C PRO A 669 16.56 -31.54 39.09
N GLU A 670 16.34 -31.20 40.37
CA GLU A 670 15.02 -30.75 40.85
C GLU A 670 14.59 -29.41 40.22
N GLU A 671 15.52 -28.46 40.06
CA GLU A 671 15.25 -27.19 39.38
C GLU A 671 14.89 -27.43 37.91
N LYS A 672 15.60 -28.34 37.23
CA LYS A 672 15.31 -28.71 35.83
C LYS A 672 13.96 -29.37 35.65
N ASP A 673 13.53 -30.22 36.59
CA ASP A 673 12.22 -30.86 36.52
C ASP A 673 11.10 -29.83 36.60
N LYS A 674 11.22 -28.82 37.47
CA LYS A 674 10.24 -27.71 37.57
C LYS A 674 10.20 -26.86 36.30
N ILE A 675 11.37 -26.59 35.71
CA ILE A 675 11.46 -25.91 34.42
C ILE A 675 10.79 -26.74 33.32
N LYS A 676 11.03 -28.05 33.27
CA LYS A 676 10.41 -28.94 32.29
C LYS A 676 8.89 -28.91 32.41
N GLU A 677 8.33 -29.00 33.61
CA GLU A 677 6.89 -28.88 33.85
C GLU A 677 6.33 -27.56 33.30
N PHE A 678 7.04 -26.45 33.52
CA PHE A 678 6.66 -25.15 33.00
C PHE A 678 6.65 -25.12 31.46
N PHE A 679 7.69 -25.63 30.81
CA PHE A 679 7.77 -25.70 29.34
C PHE A 679 6.69 -26.58 28.72
N LEU A 680 6.37 -27.72 29.36
CA LEU A 680 5.27 -28.58 28.91
C LEU A 680 3.93 -27.87 29.03
N SER A 681 3.68 -27.14 30.13
CA SER A 681 2.47 -26.33 30.29
C SER A 681 2.33 -25.24 29.23
N GLU A 682 3.41 -24.53 28.91
CA GLU A 682 3.41 -23.51 27.85
C GLU A 682 3.13 -24.11 26.47
N TYR A 683 3.69 -25.29 26.19
CA TYR A 683 3.41 -26.03 24.96
C TYR A 683 1.94 -26.45 24.84
N GLU A 684 1.36 -27.01 25.91
CA GLU A 684 -0.06 -27.39 25.93
C GLU A 684 -0.97 -26.18 25.71
N SER A 685 -0.64 -25.03 26.33
CA SER A 685 -1.34 -23.77 26.11
C SER A 685 -1.26 -23.32 24.64
N PHE A 686 -0.06 -23.29 24.05
CA PHE A 686 0.12 -22.87 22.66
C PHE A 686 -0.62 -23.80 21.69
N LYS A 687 -0.41 -25.11 21.82
CA LYS A 687 -1.10 -26.14 21.02
C LYS A 687 -2.61 -26.03 21.14
N GLY A 688 -3.14 -25.90 22.35
CA GLY A 688 -4.58 -25.75 22.59
C GLY A 688 -5.17 -24.50 21.94
N LYS A 689 -4.42 -23.39 21.93
CA LYS A 689 -4.82 -22.16 21.25
C LYS A 689 -4.79 -22.30 19.72
N VAL A 690 -3.79 -22.98 19.17
CA VAL A 690 -3.75 -23.32 17.74
C VAL A 690 -4.95 -24.19 17.38
N ALA A 691 -5.22 -25.26 18.13
CA ALA A 691 -6.37 -26.14 17.94
C ALA A 691 -7.69 -25.34 17.92
N THR A 692 -7.85 -24.43 18.88
CA THR A 692 -9.00 -23.51 18.95
C THR A 692 -9.10 -22.59 17.74
N GLY A 693 -8.00 -21.93 17.36
CA GLY A 693 -7.97 -20.96 16.27
C GLY A 693 -8.20 -21.61 14.90
N ARG A 694 -7.65 -22.80 14.69
CA ARG A 694 -7.78 -23.57 13.45
C ARG A 694 -8.99 -24.50 13.42
N LYS A 695 -9.77 -24.54 14.51
CA LYS A 695 -10.96 -25.41 14.67
C LYS A 695 -10.62 -26.89 14.44
N ARG A 696 -9.52 -27.33 15.02
CA ARG A 696 -9.01 -28.71 14.98
C ARG A 696 -8.95 -29.30 16.38
N SER A 697 -8.87 -30.61 16.49
CA SER A 697 -8.60 -31.28 17.76
C SER A 697 -7.15 -31.05 18.20
N VAL A 698 -6.90 -31.15 19.50
CA VAL A 698 -5.54 -31.06 20.06
C VAL A 698 -4.65 -32.18 19.51
N ASP A 699 -5.19 -33.38 19.30
CA ASP A 699 -4.46 -34.54 18.78
C ASP A 699 -4.05 -34.35 17.31
N GLU A 700 -4.91 -33.75 16.48
CA GLU A 700 -4.55 -33.37 15.10
C GLU A 700 -3.40 -32.37 15.09
N ILE A 701 -3.42 -31.36 15.96
CA ILE A 701 -2.33 -30.38 16.05
C ILE A 701 -1.05 -31.02 16.59
N GLU A 702 -1.14 -31.88 17.61
CA GLU A 702 0.00 -32.60 18.18
C GLU A 702 0.77 -33.38 17.12
N ALA A 703 0.07 -34.08 16.21
CA ALA A 703 0.66 -34.86 15.13
C ALA A 703 1.53 -34.03 14.15
N ILE A 704 1.26 -32.72 14.04
CA ILE A 704 1.95 -31.80 13.13
C ILE A 704 2.74 -30.70 13.85
N ALA A 705 2.76 -30.73 15.19
CA ALA A 705 3.45 -29.77 16.04
C ALA A 705 4.86 -30.27 16.44
N GLN A 706 5.14 -30.43 17.74
CA GLN A 706 6.45 -30.86 18.25
C GLN A 706 7.62 -29.96 17.81
N GLY A 707 7.32 -28.69 17.52
CA GLY A 707 8.28 -27.68 17.05
C GLY A 707 8.65 -27.76 15.58
N ARG A 708 7.98 -28.61 14.78
CA ARG A 708 8.29 -28.84 13.35
C ARG A 708 7.96 -27.64 12.48
N VAL A 709 8.89 -27.26 11.61
CA VAL A 709 8.64 -26.29 10.53
C VAL A 709 8.01 -26.96 9.32
N TRP A 710 7.20 -26.20 8.60
CA TRP A 710 6.53 -26.62 7.38
C TRP A 710 6.72 -25.56 6.30
N SER A 711 6.79 -25.99 5.03
CA SER A 711 6.65 -25.08 3.89
C SER A 711 5.21 -24.55 3.83
N GLY A 712 4.93 -23.56 2.98
CA GLY A 712 3.55 -23.12 2.76
C GLY A 712 2.71 -24.21 2.11
N ILE A 713 3.30 -25.03 1.24
CA ILE A 713 2.67 -26.20 0.60
C ILE A 713 2.23 -27.20 1.67
N ASP A 714 3.16 -27.62 2.53
CA ASP A 714 2.85 -28.57 3.59
C ASP A 714 1.92 -27.97 4.64
N GLY A 715 2.07 -26.68 4.94
CA GLY A 715 1.17 -25.92 5.79
C GLY A 715 -0.27 -25.93 5.28
N LEU A 716 -0.48 -25.88 3.96
CA LEU A 716 -1.82 -26.06 3.38
C LEU A 716 -2.29 -27.50 3.58
N ASN A 717 -1.46 -28.48 3.23
CA ASN A 717 -1.81 -29.90 3.28
C ASN A 717 -2.19 -30.38 4.69
N ASN A 718 -1.54 -29.83 5.72
CA ASN A 718 -1.80 -30.16 7.12
C ASN A 718 -2.82 -29.23 7.80
N GLY A 719 -3.36 -28.24 7.08
CA GLY A 719 -4.41 -27.34 7.56
C GLY A 719 -3.95 -26.21 8.48
N LEU A 720 -2.64 -25.94 8.56
CA LEU A 720 -2.09 -24.76 9.23
C LEU A 720 -2.28 -23.47 8.40
N VAL A 721 -2.36 -23.58 7.08
CA VAL A 721 -2.61 -22.52 6.10
C VAL A 721 -3.91 -22.82 5.33
N ASP A 722 -4.66 -21.79 4.94
CA ASP A 722 -5.94 -21.95 4.24
C ASP A 722 -5.81 -21.86 2.71
N VAL A 723 -4.91 -20.99 2.23
CA VAL A 723 -4.75 -20.70 0.79
C VAL A 723 -3.28 -20.41 0.48
N LEU A 724 -2.78 -20.95 -0.63
CA LEU A 724 -1.50 -20.51 -1.18
C LEU A 724 -1.69 -19.18 -1.90
N GLY A 725 -0.97 -18.14 -1.47
CA GLY A 725 -1.08 -16.81 -2.03
C GLY A 725 -0.28 -15.76 -1.26
N GLY A 726 -0.15 -14.59 -1.86
CA GLY A 726 0.64 -13.49 -1.34
C GLY A 726 -0.18 -12.33 -0.75
N LEU A 727 0.48 -11.18 -0.58
CA LEU A 727 -0.12 -9.96 -0.07
C LEU A 727 -1.26 -9.46 -0.96
N ASN A 728 -1.11 -9.51 -2.29
CA ASN A 728 -2.17 -9.06 -3.21
C ASN A 728 -3.43 -9.94 -3.10
N ASP A 729 -3.25 -11.26 -2.96
CA ASP A 729 -4.36 -12.21 -2.79
C ASP A 729 -5.07 -12.01 -1.45
N ALA A 730 -4.31 -11.78 -0.37
CA ALA A 730 -4.85 -11.46 0.94
C ALA A 730 -5.72 -10.18 0.91
N ILE A 731 -5.27 -9.15 0.18
CA ILE A 731 -6.04 -7.91 -0.01
C ILE A 731 -7.32 -8.16 -0.81
N LYS A 732 -7.25 -8.97 -1.88
CA LYS A 732 -8.44 -9.35 -2.68
C LYS A 732 -9.45 -10.14 -1.87
N ILE A 733 -9.01 -11.11 -1.06
CA ILE A 733 -9.87 -11.88 -0.16
C ILE A 733 -10.48 -10.98 0.92
N ALA A 734 -9.70 -10.05 1.48
CA ALA A 734 -10.20 -9.07 2.44
C ALA A 734 -11.29 -8.18 1.82
N ALA A 735 -11.09 -7.71 0.59
CA ALA A 735 -12.09 -6.94 -0.15
C ALA A 735 -13.37 -7.75 -0.40
N GLN A 736 -13.22 -9.00 -0.86
CA GLN A 736 -14.34 -9.90 -1.13
C GLN A 736 -15.16 -10.18 0.14
N LYS A 737 -14.49 -10.53 1.25
CA LYS A 737 -15.16 -10.77 2.55
C LYS A 737 -15.81 -9.53 3.14
N ALA A 738 -15.33 -8.34 2.78
CA ALA A 738 -15.93 -7.07 3.14
C ALA A 738 -17.00 -6.56 2.15
N GLY A 739 -17.26 -7.29 1.05
CA GLY A 739 -18.22 -6.88 0.02
C GLY A 739 -17.82 -5.61 -0.71
N LEU A 740 -16.54 -5.43 -1.02
CA LEU A 740 -15.99 -4.22 -1.63
C LEU A 740 -15.60 -4.42 -3.09
N ASP A 741 -16.20 -3.62 -3.98
CA ASP A 741 -15.80 -3.53 -5.40
C ASP A 741 -14.68 -2.50 -5.62
N SER A 742 -14.58 -1.51 -4.73
CA SER A 742 -13.58 -0.45 -4.79
C SER A 742 -13.15 -0.04 -3.39
N TYR A 743 -11.84 0.12 -3.22
CA TYR A 743 -11.24 0.43 -1.93
C TYR A 743 -9.91 1.16 -2.08
N GLU A 744 -9.50 1.83 -1.01
CA GLU A 744 -8.16 2.34 -0.82
C GLU A 744 -7.41 1.43 0.16
N ILE A 745 -6.13 1.18 -0.10
CA ILE A 745 -5.28 0.48 0.85
C ILE A 745 -4.57 1.53 1.71
N VAL A 746 -4.64 1.35 3.03
CA VAL A 746 -3.88 2.15 3.99
C VAL A 746 -2.93 1.25 4.76
N GLU A 747 -1.73 1.74 5.02
CA GLU A 747 -0.65 0.95 5.62
C GLU A 747 -0.40 1.38 7.07
N TYR A 748 -0.14 0.41 7.95
CA TYR A 748 0.20 0.61 9.36
C TYR A 748 1.54 -0.07 9.72
N PRO A 749 2.41 0.60 10.49
CA PRO A 749 2.23 1.96 11.01
C PRO A 749 2.22 3.00 9.87
N GLU A 750 1.66 4.19 10.14
CA GLU A 750 1.69 5.26 9.15
C GLU A 750 3.14 5.55 8.74
N GLN A 751 3.36 5.60 7.42
CA GLN A 751 4.68 5.86 6.85
C GLN A 751 5.24 7.18 7.41
N PRO A 752 6.43 7.16 8.04
CA PRO A 752 7.06 8.38 8.52
C PRO A 752 7.43 9.30 7.34
N LEU A 753 7.53 10.60 7.60
CA LEU A 753 7.74 11.58 6.54
C LEU A 753 9.12 11.41 5.87
N PHE A 754 10.19 11.23 6.64
CA PHE A 754 11.57 11.06 6.16
C PHE A 754 12.44 10.43 7.26
N ASP A 755 13.62 9.97 6.88
CA ASP A 755 14.64 9.46 7.80
C ASP A 755 15.62 10.60 8.18
N PHE A 756 15.47 11.14 9.39
CA PHE A 756 16.37 12.18 9.90
C PHE A 756 17.83 11.71 10.01
N GLY A 757 18.05 10.43 10.32
CA GLY A 757 19.39 9.88 10.53
C GLY A 757 20.18 9.80 9.23
N SER A 758 19.53 9.38 8.13
CA SER A 758 20.16 9.36 6.81
C SER A 758 20.39 10.76 6.23
N LEU A 759 19.49 11.71 6.51
CA LEU A 759 19.59 13.09 6.00
C LEU A 759 20.77 13.85 6.60
N LEU A 760 21.09 13.63 7.88
CA LEU A 760 22.21 14.28 8.56
C LEU A 760 23.56 13.64 8.23
N GLY A 761 23.59 12.58 7.41
CA GLY A 761 24.83 11.88 7.05
C GLY A 761 25.59 11.35 8.27
N ILE A 762 24.93 11.20 9.43
CA ILE A 762 25.56 10.70 10.64
C ILE A 762 25.92 9.24 10.35
N PRO A 763 27.21 8.89 10.22
CA PRO A 763 27.60 7.52 10.04
C PRO A 763 27.08 6.77 11.27
N LYS A 764 26.26 5.72 11.08
CA LYS A 764 26.05 4.75 12.14
C LYS A 764 27.42 4.13 12.40
N ILE A 765 28.13 4.61 13.41
CA ILE A 765 29.38 4.00 13.87
C ILE A 765 29.01 2.57 14.23
N PRO A 766 29.60 1.54 13.58
CA PRO A 766 29.37 0.16 13.99
C PRO A 766 29.93 0.03 15.41
N SER A 767 29.07 0.01 16.42
CA SER A 767 29.47 -0.39 17.76
C SER A 767 29.68 -1.89 17.76
N LEU A 768 30.50 -2.43 18.68
CA LEU A 768 30.54 -3.89 18.91
C LEU A 768 29.14 -4.46 19.22
N GLU A 769 28.17 -3.63 19.65
CA GLU A 769 26.76 -4.02 19.85
C GLU A 769 25.97 -4.20 18.54
N SER A 770 26.52 -3.87 17.38
CA SER A 770 25.81 -4.02 16.10
C SER A 770 25.92 -5.41 15.48
N SER A 771 26.77 -6.30 16.01
CA SER A 771 26.89 -7.69 15.52
C SER A 771 25.60 -8.48 15.83
N GLU A 772 24.98 -9.07 14.80
CA GLU A 772 23.78 -9.91 14.96
C GLU A 772 24.04 -11.07 15.94
N LEU A 773 25.22 -11.68 15.87
CA LEU A 773 25.64 -12.73 16.81
C LEU A 773 25.68 -12.22 18.26
N ILE A 774 26.21 -11.01 18.50
CA ILE A 774 26.28 -10.44 19.85
C ILE A 774 24.87 -10.09 20.34
N LYS A 775 23.98 -9.61 19.46
CA LYS A 775 22.58 -9.33 19.81
C LYS A 775 21.82 -10.61 20.15
N ASP A 776 21.97 -11.67 19.35
CA ASP A 776 21.35 -12.97 19.62
C ASP A 776 21.85 -13.57 20.93
N ILE A 777 23.17 -13.55 21.18
CA ILE A 777 23.75 -14.00 22.46
C ILE A 777 23.22 -13.18 23.63
N LYS A 778 23.17 -11.83 23.50
CA LYS A 778 22.60 -10.95 24.53
C LYS A 778 21.13 -11.28 24.82
N LEU A 779 20.31 -11.44 23.78
CA LEU A 779 18.90 -11.81 23.89
C LEU A 779 18.73 -13.14 24.61
N ARG A 780 19.47 -14.18 24.20
CA ARG A 780 19.39 -15.51 24.83
C ARG A 780 19.85 -15.50 26.29
N LEU A 781 20.78 -14.63 26.64
CA LEU A 781 21.25 -14.45 28.03
C LEU A 781 20.28 -13.62 28.88
N GLU A 782 19.61 -12.62 28.30
CA GLU A 782 18.52 -11.90 28.96
C GLU A 782 17.35 -12.85 29.29
N PHE A 783 17.03 -13.75 28.36
CA PHE A 783 16.02 -14.80 28.53
C PHE A 783 16.61 -16.13 29.03
N ASN A 784 17.78 -16.12 29.68
CA ASN A 784 18.44 -17.33 30.15
C ASN A 784 17.52 -18.07 31.14
N GLY A 785 17.21 -19.32 30.84
CA GLY A 785 16.30 -20.12 31.65
C GLY A 785 14.81 -19.80 31.49
N MET A 786 14.41 -19.01 30.47
CA MET A 786 13.02 -18.74 30.14
C MET A 786 12.60 -19.44 28.82
N PRO A 787 11.31 -19.76 28.63
CA PRO A 787 10.79 -20.29 27.38
C PRO A 787 10.84 -19.24 26.27
N LEU A 788 11.44 -19.63 25.15
CA LEU A 788 11.53 -18.86 23.93
C LEU A 788 10.72 -19.54 22.82
N PHE A 789 10.03 -18.72 22.02
CA PHE A 789 9.24 -19.16 20.87
C PHE A 789 9.88 -18.65 19.58
N LEU A 790 11.16 -18.92 19.38
CA LEU A 790 11.92 -18.51 18.19
C LEU A 790 12.22 -19.69 17.26
N LEU A 791 12.28 -19.41 15.97
CA LEU A 791 13.03 -20.22 15.02
C LEU A 791 14.54 -19.94 15.17
N PRO A 792 15.41 -20.90 14.81
CA PRO A 792 16.81 -20.58 14.61
C PRO A 792 16.99 -19.53 13.50
N ASP A 793 17.88 -18.56 13.72
CA ASP A 793 18.19 -17.46 12.78
C ASP A 793 18.58 -17.98 11.39
N GLU A 794 19.15 -19.19 11.30
CA GLU A 794 19.60 -19.77 10.04
C GLU A 794 18.47 -20.16 9.08
N PHE A 795 17.21 -20.28 9.56
CA PHE A 795 16.07 -20.41 8.63
C PHE A 795 15.81 -19.10 7.88
N ILE A 796 16.27 -17.96 8.40
CA ILE A 796 16.25 -16.68 7.69
C ILE A 796 17.27 -16.71 6.54
N ASP A 797 18.41 -17.39 6.70
CA ASP A 797 19.42 -17.55 5.63
C ASP A 797 18.99 -18.55 4.53
N LEU A 798 17.99 -19.42 4.81
CA LEU A 798 17.31 -20.23 3.80
C LEU A 798 16.33 -19.42 2.92
N ILE A 799 15.99 -18.20 3.38
CA ILE A 799 15.02 -17.32 2.76
C ILE A 799 15.68 -16.05 2.16
N LYS A 800 16.81 -15.60 2.72
CA LYS A 800 17.74 -14.64 2.09
C LYS A 800 18.39 -15.29 0.86
#